data_AF-A0A2G5NMQ7-F1
#
_entry.id   AF-A0A2G5NMQ7-F1
#
_cell.length_a   1.000
_cell.length_b   1.000
_cell.length_c   1.000
_cell.angle_alpha   90.00
_cell.angle_beta   90.00
_cell.angle_gamma   90.00
#
_symmetry.space_group_name_H-M   'P 1'
#
loop_
_entity.id
_entity.type
_entity.pdbx_description
1 polymer ?
#
loop_
_entity_poly.entity_id
_entity_poly.type
_entity_poly.pdbx_seq_one_letter_code
_entity_poly.pdbx_strand_id
1 'polypeptide(L)'
;MDNKFYYKTPALMLMMFAGTTTAAYAAENEVVKTDAINSTTNETVNPSTANESKVPVNVIATNDLSNPASIAEQYSLTQVKNNTETSSTSQLKTTETPTTEAVTTEAPTVDTTSTETPTAEAPTTEAPTVDSTSSETPTAEAVTTEVPTAAAQPKKTAITTTARTRTLGTTATTKAKNIDSMSVNEVIKYNNWTVPVYEKSFFNSPKIAYRNGVAKPEGIVAHETANPTSKIDGEIAYMKRNYTNAFVHAFIDDKRIVEVADTDYISWGAGPVANPRFINVELVRVYGKEAFSRSINNYADYFATNLLYYGLPLDNAHYDGNGTVWNHKGVSNFLGGTDHTDPIGWFQANNYTFDEFYNLVSEKYNYKLTGKMPATPVPAPGNTPPKVTPAPNNTGKVVTSNERRIAKIKWQNTDVYTSVGNPATAKAGSKSNTAYYVNKKAVLNGVTYYSLTDNKNIPRGWVKAKDTKSFSITPPSKTSKRFTLNSTAKSIYSTPWGSSKQVVGSLKGLTGKEFKASQFVKVGQTSYYFGTVNALTGWVNLNQMTLKSVSPSKTAVKITDMKNVKLIGRTDAKNAVLYTDIKSTKKAQTKPVNMQLYINQSAKKNNKQYYGVADPKNKFLGWISDTFIKEKQFKTVSWTKMPYTIKKSSGYIYSIPGGSKSQRIKKLSTLSSKTIQVIRTDKVGNAVWHKVLLDDKTTGYVPDSYLYSQNVVKLKAPESLEVAVAKQSRLKNPARNAGPKVVFSTPARVYNERLAEDSEIKANMDTKNALNDPELKYQFLDLGQSEGISAKNLNKLLVGKGILENQGAAFAAAAKQFKINEIYLIAHALVETGHGKSRLSNGLGISDDNTRIIENAAKKYYNTYGTKATDNNVELGGIAYAKKNGWDSVSKAIIGGAEYVRNAYIDNGQRTLHQMRWNPENTATHQYATDVRWAANNAKIIARLYKSLGLDGLNYIVHEYI
;
A
#
# COMPACT_ATOMS: atom_id res chain seq x y z
N MET A 1 33.33 -48.52 -45.62
CA MET A 1 33.96 -47.19 -45.71
C MET A 1 33.01 -46.22 -45.01
N ASP A 2 33.35 -45.80 -43.81
CA ASP A 2 32.34 -45.55 -42.77
C ASP A 2 32.32 -44.08 -42.34
N ASN A 3 31.37 -43.31 -42.85
CA ASN A 3 31.12 -41.95 -42.38
C ASN A 3 30.48 -41.95 -40.99
N LYS A 4 31.31 -42.03 -39.94
CA LYS A 4 30.90 -41.93 -38.53
C LYS A 4 31.22 -40.55 -37.96
N PHE A 5 30.25 -39.64 -37.94
CA PHE A 5 30.36 -38.39 -37.18
C PHE A 5 29.03 -37.91 -36.57
N TYR A 6 29.13 -37.42 -35.33
CA TYR A 6 28.18 -36.62 -34.54
C TYR A 6 26.73 -37.10 -34.34
N TYR A 7 26.46 -37.59 -33.12
CA TYR A 7 25.23 -37.30 -32.39
C TYR A 7 25.51 -36.67 -31.02
N LYS A 8 26.03 -35.43 -31.03
CA LYS A 8 25.83 -34.48 -29.92
C LYS A 8 24.70 -33.53 -30.32
N THR A 9 23.47 -33.85 -29.91
CA THR A 9 22.22 -33.08 -30.12
C THR A 9 21.92 -32.57 -31.54
N PRO A 10 20.89 -33.14 -32.18
CA PRO A 10 19.95 -32.30 -32.93
C PRO A 10 18.48 -32.72 -32.73
N ALA A 11 17.82 -32.13 -31.73
CA ALA A 11 16.35 -32.19 -31.56
C ALA A 11 15.76 -30.88 -30.98
N LEU A 12 16.48 -29.76 -31.11
CA LEU A 12 16.22 -28.50 -30.39
C LEU A 12 16.31 -27.25 -31.29
N MET A 13 16.09 -27.40 -32.61
CA MET A 13 16.53 -26.43 -33.61
C MET A 13 15.38 -25.87 -34.49
N LEU A 14 14.36 -25.27 -33.87
CA LEU A 14 13.42 -24.37 -34.57
C LEU A 14 12.71 -23.32 -33.66
N MET A 15 13.19 -23.07 -32.44
CA MET A 15 12.55 -22.12 -31.50
C MET A 15 13.58 -21.27 -30.74
N MET A 16 14.36 -20.46 -31.46
CA MET A 16 15.34 -19.53 -30.88
C MET A 16 15.03 -18.05 -31.12
N PHE A 17 13.76 -17.69 -30.95
CA PHE A 17 13.40 -16.39 -30.38
C PHE A 17 12.48 -16.62 -29.16
N ALA A 18 12.87 -16.03 -28.02
CA ALA A 18 12.16 -16.05 -26.74
C ALA A 18 11.99 -17.40 -25.98
N GLY A 19 13.09 -17.95 -25.43
CA GLY A 19 13.03 -18.79 -24.22
C GLY A 19 14.04 -19.94 -24.14
N THR A 20 15.00 -19.86 -23.20
CA THR A 20 16.02 -20.90 -22.96
C THR A 20 15.64 -21.83 -21.80
N THR A 21 15.56 -23.14 -22.06
CA THR A 21 15.51 -24.20 -21.04
C THR A 21 16.17 -25.48 -21.55
N THR A 22 16.85 -26.22 -20.69
CA THR A 22 17.47 -27.54 -20.98
C THR A 22 17.23 -28.51 -19.83
N ALA A 23 17.30 -29.82 -20.11
CA ALA A 23 17.02 -30.88 -19.15
C ALA A 23 18.00 -30.95 -17.96
N ALA A 24 17.63 -31.72 -16.94
CA ALA A 24 18.39 -31.88 -15.69
C ALA A 24 18.97 -33.30 -15.54
N TYR A 25 20.14 -33.40 -14.91
CA TYR A 25 20.85 -34.64 -14.59
C TYR A 25 20.50 -35.08 -13.17
N ALA A 26 20.03 -36.32 -12.98
CA ALA A 26 19.77 -36.90 -11.66
C ALA A 26 20.98 -37.71 -11.17
N ALA A 27 21.47 -37.45 -9.96
CA ALA A 27 22.59 -38.16 -9.35
C ALA A 27 22.12 -38.92 -8.11
N GLU A 28 22.14 -40.25 -8.18
CA GLU A 28 21.90 -41.13 -7.03
C GLU A 28 23.23 -41.39 -6.29
N ASN A 29 23.23 -41.24 -4.96
CA ASN A 29 24.31 -41.70 -4.07
C ASN A 29 23.75 -42.83 -3.22
N GLU A 30 24.28 -44.04 -3.36
CA GLU A 30 23.99 -45.14 -2.42
C GLU A 30 24.75 -44.94 -1.10
N VAL A 31 24.12 -45.34 0.01
CA VAL A 31 24.75 -45.35 1.34
C VAL A 31 25.14 -46.77 1.70
N VAL A 32 26.44 -47.06 1.64
CA VAL A 32 27.00 -48.32 2.13
C VAL A 32 26.95 -48.33 3.66
N LYS A 33 26.41 -49.39 4.24
CA LYS A 33 26.57 -49.69 5.68
C LYS A 33 27.87 -50.46 5.90
N THR A 34 28.56 -50.14 6.99
CA THR A 34 29.64 -50.94 7.56
C THR A 34 29.40 -51.08 9.06
N ASP A 35 29.24 -52.30 9.54
CA ASP A 35 29.08 -52.57 10.97
C ASP A 35 30.42 -52.42 11.71
N ALA A 36 30.36 -52.09 13.00
CA ALA A 36 31.51 -52.01 13.90
C ALA A 36 31.17 -52.64 15.26
N ILE A 37 32.12 -53.38 15.83
CA ILE A 37 31.93 -54.24 17.01
C ILE A 37 32.56 -53.59 18.25
N ASN A 38 32.02 -53.92 19.43
CA ASN A 38 32.50 -53.51 20.77
C ASN A 38 34.02 -53.61 20.98
N SER A 39 34.59 -52.62 21.69
CA SER A 39 35.31 -52.89 22.94
C SER A 39 35.43 -51.67 23.86
N THR A 40 35.13 -51.90 25.13
CA THR A 40 35.60 -51.25 26.38
C THR A 40 37.05 -50.72 26.33
N THR A 41 37.48 -49.71 27.11
CA THR A 41 37.60 -49.70 28.60
C THR A 41 37.59 -48.29 29.27
N ASN A 42 37.75 -48.29 30.60
CA ASN A 42 37.54 -47.24 31.62
C ASN A 42 38.63 -46.13 31.76
N GLU A 43 38.43 -45.32 32.82
CA GLU A 43 39.34 -44.45 33.58
C GLU A 43 39.42 -42.98 33.11
N THR A 44 38.86 -41.97 33.80
CA THR A 44 38.96 -41.48 35.20
C THR A 44 40.31 -40.87 35.60
N VAL A 45 40.34 -39.54 35.79
CA VAL A 45 40.62 -38.85 37.07
C VAL A 45 40.49 -37.32 36.90
N ASN A 46 40.20 -36.61 38.00
CA ASN A 46 39.99 -35.15 38.13
C ASN A 46 41.11 -34.60 39.07
N PRO A 47 41.07 -33.43 39.75
CA PRO A 47 40.42 -32.13 39.50
C PRO A 47 41.42 -30.93 39.61
N SER A 48 40.92 -29.69 39.63
CA SER A 48 41.31 -28.54 40.52
C SER A 48 41.19 -27.16 39.83
N THR A 49 40.85 -26.03 40.48
CA THR A 49 40.12 -25.75 41.75
C THR A 49 39.66 -24.27 41.80
N ALA A 50 38.48 -24.00 42.39
CA ALA A 50 38.14 -22.87 43.31
C ALA A 50 38.31 -21.39 42.83
N ASN A 51 37.72 -20.32 43.39
CA ASN A 51 36.60 -19.98 44.33
C ASN A 51 36.34 -18.44 44.13
N GLU A 52 35.36 -17.65 44.62
CA GLU A 52 34.17 -17.72 45.52
C GLU A 52 33.30 -16.43 45.23
N SER A 53 32.26 -15.92 45.95
CA SER A 53 31.53 -16.26 47.19
C SER A 53 30.13 -15.60 47.25
N LYS A 54 29.29 -16.15 48.14
CA LYS A 54 28.27 -15.49 49.02
C LYS A 54 26.91 -14.96 48.51
N VAL A 55 25.96 -15.11 49.44
CA VAL A 55 24.49 -14.89 49.43
C VAL A 55 24.11 -14.25 50.79
N PRO A 56 22.88 -13.73 51.00
CA PRO A 56 21.83 -14.49 51.74
C PRO A 56 20.38 -14.32 51.16
N VAL A 57 19.33 -15.15 51.35
CA VAL A 57 18.83 -16.02 52.48
C VAL A 57 18.05 -15.19 53.54
N ASN A 58 16.81 -15.46 54.01
CA ASN A 58 15.72 -16.45 53.80
C ASN A 58 14.40 -15.88 54.45
N VAL A 59 13.16 -16.43 54.49
CA VAL A 59 12.32 -17.45 53.77
C VAL A 59 10.87 -17.39 54.36
N ILE A 60 9.81 -17.88 53.66
CA ILE A 60 8.52 -18.47 54.15
C ILE A 60 7.70 -18.85 52.88
N ALA A 61 7.37 -20.10 52.49
CA ALA A 61 6.75 -21.29 53.13
C ALA A 61 5.20 -21.27 53.09
N THR A 62 4.42 -22.30 52.74
CA THR A 62 4.56 -23.62 52.01
C THR A 62 3.18 -23.89 51.33
N ASN A 63 2.76 -24.97 50.65
CA ASN A 63 3.14 -26.40 50.43
C ASN A 63 3.12 -26.69 48.90
N ASP A 64 3.50 -27.82 48.28
CA ASP A 64 3.74 -29.25 48.62
C ASP A 64 2.48 -30.14 48.63
N LEU A 65 2.37 -31.28 47.90
CA LEU A 65 3.29 -32.03 47.01
C LEU A 65 2.86 -31.84 45.50
N SER A 66 3.22 -32.61 44.45
CA SER A 66 4.00 -33.86 44.24
C SER A 66 4.60 -33.93 42.79
N ASN A 67 5.23 -35.05 42.40
CA ASN A 67 5.86 -35.33 41.08
C ASN A 67 6.04 -36.89 40.94
N PRO A 68 6.57 -37.54 39.85
CA PRO A 68 7.13 -36.98 38.61
C PRO A 68 6.90 -37.71 37.25
N ALA A 69 7.40 -37.04 36.19
CA ALA A 69 8.15 -37.58 35.02
C ALA A 69 7.44 -38.07 33.72
N SER A 70 7.93 -37.49 32.60
CA SER A 70 7.99 -38.00 31.20
C SER A 70 6.63 -38.34 30.52
N ILE A 71 6.51 -38.62 29.21
CA ILE A 71 7.45 -39.00 28.13
C ILE A 71 7.14 -38.17 26.85
N ALA A 72 8.06 -38.16 25.88
CA ALA A 72 7.92 -37.50 24.58
C ALA A 72 7.48 -38.46 23.44
N GLU A 73 7.40 -37.90 22.23
CA GLU A 73 7.43 -38.58 20.91
C GLU A 73 6.17 -39.18 20.26
N GLN A 74 6.09 -38.84 18.95
CA GLN A 74 5.58 -39.59 17.79
C GLN A 74 4.11 -40.06 17.71
N TYR A 75 3.38 -39.41 16.80
CA TYR A 75 2.23 -39.99 16.10
C TYR A 75 2.71 -40.77 14.86
N SER A 76 2.36 -42.06 14.79
CA SER A 76 2.42 -42.85 13.55
C SER A 76 1.01 -43.21 13.07
N LEU A 77 0.83 -43.29 11.75
CA LEU A 77 -0.44 -43.62 11.09
C LEU A 77 -0.50 -45.11 10.71
N THR A 78 -1.50 -45.87 11.20
CA THR A 78 -2.30 -46.75 10.31
C THR A 78 -3.62 -47.25 10.93
N GLN A 79 -4.67 -47.20 10.10
CA GLN A 79 -5.77 -48.17 9.90
C GLN A 79 -5.91 -49.37 10.86
N VAL A 80 -7.16 -49.71 11.26
CA VAL A 80 -7.85 -50.97 10.88
C VAL A 80 -9.32 -51.06 11.40
N LYS A 81 -10.22 -51.41 10.45
CA LYS A 81 -11.50 -52.19 10.47
C LYS A 81 -12.40 -52.30 11.72
N ASN A 82 -13.72 -52.29 11.44
CA ASN A 82 -14.79 -53.25 11.79
C ASN A 82 -14.43 -54.45 12.71
N ASN A 83 -15.34 -55.01 13.52
CA ASN A 83 -16.80 -55.16 13.32
C ASN A 83 -17.59 -55.44 14.63
N THR A 84 -18.93 -55.24 14.59
CA THR A 84 -20.04 -55.92 15.34
C THR A 84 -19.81 -56.42 16.79
N GLU A 85 -20.67 -56.08 17.76
CA GLU A 85 -22.03 -56.64 18.00
C GLU A 85 -22.73 -55.91 19.19
N THR A 86 -24.05 -55.99 19.53
CA THR A 86 -25.31 -56.53 18.93
C THR A 86 -26.55 -55.77 19.51
N SER A 87 -27.78 -56.20 19.16
CA SER A 87 -29.08 -55.98 19.85
C SER A 87 -29.78 -54.61 19.72
N SER A 88 -31.10 -54.54 19.49
CA SER A 88 -32.07 -55.57 19.07
C SER A 88 -33.41 -54.95 18.61
N THR A 89 -34.06 -55.54 17.58
CA THR A 89 -35.48 -55.35 17.16
C THR A 89 -35.96 -53.95 16.72
N SER A 90 -36.89 -53.78 15.76
CA SER A 90 -37.67 -54.76 14.97
C SER A 90 -38.02 -54.27 13.54
N GLN A 91 -37.72 -55.14 12.56
CA GLN A 91 -38.53 -55.55 11.37
C GLN A 91 -39.19 -54.52 10.42
N LEU A 92 -38.81 -54.51 9.12
CA LEU A 92 -39.53 -55.05 7.91
C LEU A 92 -40.67 -54.12 7.38
N LYS A 93 -41.08 -54.01 6.10
CA LYS A 93 -40.82 -54.64 4.76
C LYS A 93 -41.36 -53.63 3.68
N THR A 94 -41.03 -53.55 2.37
CA THR A 94 -40.05 -54.20 1.45
C THR A 94 -39.82 -53.28 0.22
N THR A 95 -38.56 -53.10 -0.19
CA THR A 95 -37.95 -53.25 -1.55
C THR A 95 -38.81 -53.15 -2.84
N GLU A 96 -38.39 -52.33 -3.83
CA GLU A 96 -37.78 -52.79 -5.12
C GLU A 96 -37.34 -51.66 -6.09
N THR A 97 -36.46 -52.03 -7.02
CA THR A 97 -35.81 -51.24 -8.10
C THR A 97 -35.68 -52.17 -9.34
N PRO A 98 -35.08 -51.77 -10.49
CA PRO A 98 -35.30 -50.58 -11.33
C PRO A 98 -35.47 -50.94 -12.83
N THR A 99 -36.10 -50.08 -13.65
CA THR A 99 -36.01 -50.19 -15.14
C THR A 99 -35.94 -48.83 -15.83
N THR A 100 -35.33 -48.81 -17.03
CA THR A 100 -35.17 -47.69 -17.97
C THR A 100 -36.47 -47.30 -18.71
N GLU A 101 -36.56 -46.07 -19.23
CA GLU A 101 -36.64 -45.83 -20.69
C GLU A 101 -36.43 -44.36 -21.13
N ALA A 102 -36.65 -44.09 -22.42
CA ALA A 102 -36.07 -43.01 -23.22
C ALA A 102 -36.61 -41.58 -23.01
N VAL A 103 -35.87 -40.60 -23.55
CA VAL A 103 -36.39 -39.27 -23.91
C VAL A 103 -35.97 -38.95 -25.35
N THR A 104 -36.94 -38.83 -26.24
CA THR A 104 -36.75 -38.50 -27.66
C THR A 104 -36.74 -36.99 -27.89
N THR A 105 -36.14 -36.54 -29.00
CA THR A 105 -36.12 -35.13 -29.43
C THR A 105 -37.34 -34.73 -30.24
N GLU A 106 -37.89 -33.54 -29.99
CA GLU A 106 -38.57 -32.71 -30.99
C GLU A 106 -38.10 -31.25 -30.89
N ALA A 107 -38.33 -30.46 -31.95
CA ALA A 107 -37.71 -29.15 -32.16
C ALA A 107 -38.74 -28.02 -32.35
N PRO A 108 -38.38 -26.74 -32.11
CA PRO A 108 -39.24 -25.60 -32.42
C PRO A 108 -39.13 -25.17 -33.88
N THR A 109 -40.26 -24.78 -34.48
CA THR A 109 -40.38 -24.36 -35.88
C THR A 109 -40.06 -22.87 -36.12
N VAL A 110 -39.76 -22.52 -37.37
CA VAL A 110 -39.69 -21.15 -37.95
C VAL A 110 -41.12 -20.58 -38.16
N ASP A 111 -41.42 -19.33 -38.54
CA ASP A 111 -40.68 -18.18 -39.12
C ASP A 111 -41.43 -16.86 -38.75
N THR A 112 -41.30 -15.62 -39.27
CA THR A 112 -40.58 -14.85 -40.34
C THR A 112 -40.40 -13.40 -39.77
N THR A 113 -39.73 -12.35 -40.30
CA THR A 113 -38.94 -11.98 -41.53
C THR A 113 -37.88 -10.91 -41.07
N SER A 114 -37.23 -9.99 -41.81
CA SER A 114 -37.32 -9.43 -43.18
C SER A 114 -36.00 -8.75 -43.64
N THR A 115 -36.04 -8.11 -44.82
CA THR A 115 -35.06 -7.21 -45.49
C THR A 115 -35.00 -5.79 -44.88
N GLU A 116 -34.06 -4.88 -45.20
CA GLU A 116 -33.32 -4.60 -46.47
C GLU A 116 -31.78 -4.43 -46.38
N THR A 117 -31.17 -4.44 -47.58
CA THR A 117 -29.76 -4.23 -47.99
C THR A 117 -29.46 -2.72 -48.27
N PRO A 118 -28.28 -2.26 -48.79
CA PRO A 118 -27.06 -2.93 -49.33
C PRO A 118 -25.78 -2.52 -48.54
N THR A 119 -24.51 -2.69 -48.97
CA THR A 119 -23.87 -3.05 -50.26
C THR A 119 -22.55 -3.82 -50.00
N ALA A 120 -21.84 -4.25 -51.05
CA ALA A 120 -20.47 -4.80 -50.99
C ALA A 120 -19.57 -4.21 -52.09
N GLU A 121 -18.26 -4.19 -51.85
CA GLU A 121 -17.23 -3.93 -52.87
C GLU A 121 -15.96 -4.76 -52.56
N ALA A 122 -15.10 -4.97 -53.55
CA ALA A 122 -14.07 -6.02 -53.58
C ALA A 122 -12.64 -5.48 -53.31
N PRO A 123 -11.63 -6.35 -53.03
CA PRO A 123 -10.30 -5.89 -52.61
C PRO A 123 -9.37 -5.55 -53.78
N THR A 124 -8.44 -4.61 -53.55
CA THR A 124 -7.30 -4.33 -54.44
C THR A 124 -5.97 -4.54 -53.72
N THR A 125 -5.04 -5.19 -54.42
CA THR A 125 -3.67 -5.49 -53.99
C THR A 125 -2.77 -4.27 -54.16
N GLU A 126 -1.79 -4.08 -53.27
CA GLU A 126 -0.43 -3.67 -53.71
C GLU A 126 0.64 -4.07 -52.69
N ALA A 127 1.91 -4.05 -53.13
CA ALA A 127 3.07 -4.63 -52.43
C ALA A 127 4.12 -3.54 -52.11
N PRO A 128 5.17 -3.81 -51.30
CA PRO A 128 5.99 -2.74 -50.71
C PRO A 128 7.13 -2.25 -51.61
N THR A 129 7.53 -1.00 -51.41
CA THR A 129 8.84 -0.47 -51.83
C THR A 129 9.76 -0.29 -50.63
N VAL A 130 11.06 -0.58 -50.84
CA VAL A 130 12.13 -0.57 -49.84
C VAL A 130 13.24 0.36 -50.32
N ASP A 131 13.76 1.23 -49.44
CA ASP A 131 15.20 1.48 -49.19
C ASP A 131 15.37 2.56 -48.09
N SER A 132 16.35 2.52 -47.16
CA SER A 132 17.82 2.60 -47.28
C SER A 132 18.31 4.03 -47.62
N THR A 133 19.45 4.57 -47.14
CA THR A 133 20.48 4.18 -46.14
C THR A 133 21.18 5.49 -45.63
N SER A 134 22.07 5.61 -44.62
CA SER A 134 22.72 4.75 -43.61
C SER A 134 23.23 5.64 -42.41
N SER A 135 24.18 5.14 -41.58
CA SER A 135 25.40 5.79 -40.98
C SER A 135 25.48 7.32 -40.67
N GLU A 136 26.18 7.84 -39.65
CA GLU A 136 27.39 7.37 -38.93
C GLU A 136 27.45 7.75 -37.42
N THR A 137 28.41 7.14 -36.70
CA THR A 137 29.07 7.58 -35.45
C THR A 137 30.60 7.46 -35.65
N PRO A 138 31.53 8.00 -34.81
CA PRO A 138 31.39 8.60 -33.47
C PRO A 138 32.01 10.02 -33.37
N THR A 139 32.37 10.58 -32.21
CA THR A 139 33.72 10.44 -31.59
C THR A 139 33.73 11.04 -30.15
N ALA A 140 34.75 10.70 -29.36
CA ALA A 140 34.84 10.86 -27.91
C ALA A 140 35.35 12.23 -27.39
N GLU A 141 35.27 12.39 -26.05
CA GLU A 141 36.29 13.04 -25.17
C GLU A 141 36.55 14.57 -25.29
N ALA A 142 37.04 15.31 -24.27
CA ALA A 142 37.32 15.00 -22.86
C ALA A 142 37.46 16.29 -21.99
N VAL A 143 37.52 16.08 -20.66
CA VAL A 143 38.28 16.86 -19.65
C VAL A 143 37.86 18.30 -19.27
N THR A 144 37.76 18.45 -17.96
CA THR A 144 37.62 19.64 -17.10
C THR A 144 38.68 20.73 -17.24
N THR A 145 38.35 21.97 -16.86
CA THR A 145 39.08 22.71 -15.79
C THR A 145 38.25 23.88 -15.24
N GLU A 146 38.76 24.56 -14.19
CA GLU A 146 37.97 25.40 -13.28
C GLU A 146 38.18 26.93 -13.44
N VAL A 147 37.15 27.69 -13.05
CA VAL A 147 37.15 28.91 -12.20
C VAL A 147 38.52 29.59 -12.03
N PRO A 148 38.69 30.84 -12.53
CA PRO A 148 38.22 32.04 -11.81
C PRO A 148 37.50 33.05 -12.74
N THR A 149 37.12 34.29 -12.39
CA THR A 149 37.46 35.19 -11.25
C THR A 149 36.22 36.00 -10.79
N ALA A 150 36.40 37.16 -10.13
CA ALA A 150 35.37 37.96 -9.47
C ALA A 150 35.13 39.35 -10.10
N ALA A 151 34.11 40.05 -9.55
CA ALA A 151 34.00 41.51 -9.36
C ALA A 151 33.12 42.39 -10.30
N ALA A 152 32.16 43.06 -9.64
CA ALA A 152 31.78 44.47 -9.79
C ALA A 152 31.20 45.04 -11.13
N GLN A 153 29.86 45.07 -11.15
CA GLN A 153 29.00 46.16 -11.64
C GLN A 153 29.46 47.61 -11.28
N PRO A 154 28.78 48.69 -11.77
CA PRO A 154 27.97 48.89 -12.99
C PRO A 154 28.18 50.28 -13.68
N LYS A 155 27.49 50.55 -14.82
CA LYS A 155 26.99 51.86 -15.39
C LYS A 155 27.19 51.93 -16.93
N LYS A 156 26.42 52.69 -17.74
CA LYS A 156 25.02 53.20 -17.66
C LYS A 156 24.66 53.90 -19.00
N THR A 157 23.44 53.68 -19.54
CA THR A 157 22.70 54.57 -20.52
C THR A 157 23.35 54.84 -21.91
N ALA A 158 22.64 55.14 -23.02
CA ALA A 158 21.20 55.12 -23.37
C ALA A 158 20.99 55.34 -24.91
N ILE A 159 19.71 55.49 -25.32
CA ILE A 159 19.16 56.12 -26.58
C ILE A 159 19.45 55.40 -27.93
N THR A 160 18.63 55.48 -29.00
CA THR A 160 17.47 56.35 -29.34
C THR A 160 16.48 55.72 -30.36
N THR A 161 15.16 56.01 -30.28
CA THR A 161 14.13 56.21 -31.38
C THR A 161 13.94 55.17 -32.53
N THR A 162 12.86 55.06 -33.34
CA THR A 162 11.47 55.61 -33.48
C THR A 162 10.67 54.63 -34.38
N ALA A 163 9.47 54.13 -34.06
CA ALA A 163 8.12 54.75 -34.02
C ALA A 163 7.29 54.71 -35.33
N ARG A 164 6.16 53.96 -35.31
CA ARG A 164 4.92 54.14 -36.12
C ARG A 164 3.76 53.31 -35.51
N THR A 165 2.48 53.49 -35.84
CA THR A 165 1.58 54.59 -35.43
C THR A 165 0.10 54.12 -35.53
N ARG A 166 -0.61 54.00 -34.38
CA ARG A 166 -2.10 54.11 -34.17
C ARG A 166 -3.01 53.18 -35.04
N THR A 167 -4.25 52.82 -34.68
CA THR A 167 -5.30 53.55 -33.96
C THR A 167 -6.15 52.62 -33.05
N LEU A 168 -7.10 53.20 -32.30
CA LEU A 168 -7.72 52.66 -31.09
C LEU A 168 -8.64 51.43 -31.28
N GLY A 169 -8.49 50.46 -30.37
CA GLY A 169 -9.57 49.65 -29.83
C GLY A 169 -9.54 49.73 -28.29
N THR A 170 -10.70 49.73 -27.62
CA THR A 170 -10.78 50.02 -26.18
C THR A 170 -10.44 48.82 -25.29
N THR A 171 -9.35 48.90 -24.53
CA THR A 171 -9.02 47.94 -23.46
C THR A 171 -8.86 48.68 -22.13
N ALA A 172 -9.64 48.29 -21.11
CA ALA A 172 -9.62 48.93 -19.81
C ALA A 172 -8.33 48.64 -19.03
N THR A 173 -7.67 49.69 -18.51
CA THR A 173 -6.42 49.58 -17.74
C THR A 173 -6.66 49.05 -16.32
N THR A 174 -6.52 47.74 -16.14
CA THR A 174 -6.57 47.11 -14.82
C THR A 174 -5.29 47.36 -14.03
N LYS A 175 -5.38 48.16 -12.95
CA LYS A 175 -4.26 48.41 -12.03
C LYS A 175 -3.76 47.09 -11.41
N ALA A 176 -2.43 46.93 -11.35
CA ALA A 176 -1.81 45.80 -10.66
C ALA A 176 -2.24 45.75 -9.18
N LYS A 177 -2.62 44.57 -8.68
CA LYS A 177 -3.03 44.37 -7.28
C LYS A 177 -1.83 44.23 -6.34
N ASN A 178 -1.95 44.75 -5.12
CA ASN A 178 -0.88 44.65 -4.12
C ASN A 178 -0.86 43.25 -3.46
N ILE A 179 0.21 42.49 -3.75
CA ILE A 179 0.50 41.14 -3.24
C ILE A 179 0.50 41.05 -1.71
N ASP A 180 0.88 42.11 -0.99
CA ASP A 180 0.91 42.12 0.48
C ASP A 180 -0.49 41.94 1.10
N SER A 181 -1.53 42.35 0.38
CA SER A 181 -2.93 42.31 0.85
C SER A 181 -3.65 40.98 0.65
N MET A 182 -3.04 40.03 -0.08
CA MET A 182 -3.67 38.76 -0.49
C MET A 182 -3.23 37.60 0.39
N SER A 183 -4.03 36.54 0.52
CA SER A 183 -3.57 35.28 1.14
C SER A 183 -2.53 34.58 0.27
N VAL A 184 -1.72 33.69 0.85
CA VAL A 184 -0.66 32.95 0.12
C VAL A 184 -1.26 32.16 -1.06
N ASN A 185 -2.38 31.47 -0.85
CA ASN A 185 -3.05 30.73 -1.93
C ASN A 185 -3.63 31.65 -3.02
N GLU A 186 -4.09 32.87 -2.69
CA GLU A 186 -4.51 33.85 -3.70
C GLU A 186 -3.33 34.40 -4.50
N VAL A 187 -2.17 34.66 -3.87
CA VAL A 187 -0.94 35.08 -4.58
C VAL A 187 -0.51 34.01 -5.59
N ILE A 188 -0.53 32.74 -5.20
CA ILE A 188 -0.19 31.60 -6.08
C ILE A 188 -1.16 31.53 -7.27
N LYS A 189 -2.47 31.61 -7.01
CA LYS A 189 -3.51 31.55 -8.07
C LYS A 189 -3.48 32.74 -9.02
N TYR A 190 -3.22 33.94 -8.50
CA TYR A 190 -3.18 35.17 -9.29
C TYR A 190 -1.97 35.23 -10.22
N ASN A 191 -0.80 34.76 -9.77
CA ASN A 191 0.42 34.76 -10.58
C ASN A 191 0.57 33.50 -11.46
N ASN A 192 -0.25 32.46 -11.23
CA ASN A 192 -0.28 31.21 -12.01
C ASN A 192 1.11 30.57 -12.24
N TRP A 193 1.94 30.52 -11.18
CA TRP A 193 3.33 30.09 -11.31
C TRP A 193 3.50 28.61 -11.70
N THR A 194 4.24 28.39 -12.78
CA THR A 194 4.85 27.10 -13.10
C THR A 194 5.73 26.62 -11.95
N VAL A 195 5.72 25.31 -11.72
CA VAL A 195 6.55 24.62 -10.73
C VAL A 195 7.90 24.25 -11.41
N PRO A 196 9.05 24.35 -10.71
CA PRO A 196 10.33 23.96 -11.29
C PRO A 196 10.40 22.46 -11.61
N VAL A 197 11.31 22.09 -12.51
CA VAL A 197 11.66 20.69 -12.78
C VAL A 197 12.26 20.09 -11.49
N TYR A 198 11.95 18.82 -11.21
CA TYR A 198 12.44 18.16 -10.00
C TYR A 198 13.88 17.70 -10.23
N GLU A 199 14.82 18.30 -9.51
CA GLU A 199 16.23 17.91 -9.50
C GLU A 199 16.42 16.61 -8.72
N LYS A 200 17.34 15.75 -9.18
CA LYS A 200 17.74 14.55 -8.44
C LYS A 200 19.21 14.67 -8.02
N SER A 201 19.43 14.73 -6.71
CA SER A 201 20.74 14.77 -6.07
C SER A 201 20.83 13.65 -5.03
N PHE A 202 20.52 12.42 -5.45
CA PHE A 202 20.57 11.25 -4.57
C PHE A 202 21.95 11.03 -3.94
N PHE A 203 21.98 10.60 -2.69
CA PHE A 203 23.14 9.94 -2.08
C PHE A 203 22.91 8.42 -2.00
N ASN A 204 23.90 7.67 -1.51
CA ASN A 204 23.75 6.23 -1.28
C ASN A 204 22.87 5.96 -0.04
N SER A 205 21.57 6.23 -0.15
CA SER A 205 20.59 6.09 0.92
C SER A 205 20.24 4.62 1.20
N PRO A 206 20.06 4.19 2.46
CA PRO A 206 19.65 2.84 2.80
C PRO A 206 18.39 2.40 2.05
N LYS A 207 18.48 1.29 1.30
CA LYS A 207 17.35 0.72 0.55
C LYS A 207 16.44 -0.15 1.43
N ILE A 208 16.03 0.41 2.57
CA ILE A 208 15.15 -0.23 3.55
C ILE A 208 13.69 0.06 3.17
N ALA A 209 12.89 -0.99 2.99
CA ALA A 209 11.48 -0.86 2.60
C ALA A 209 10.61 -0.25 3.70
N TYR A 210 9.51 0.42 3.32
CA TYR A 210 8.43 0.75 4.26
C TYR A 210 7.84 -0.52 4.86
N ARG A 211 7.12 -0.40 5.98
CA ARG A 211 6.48 -1.54 6.67
C ARG A 211 5.49 -2.34 5.81
N ASN A 212 5.03 -1.77 4.71
CA ASN A 212 4.13 -2.41 3.73
C ASN A 212 4.86 -2.89 2.46
N GLY A 213 6.17 -2.69 2.35
CA GLY A 213 6.99 -3.02 1.17
C GLY A 213 7.61 -1.80 0.47
N VAL A 214 8.45 -2.08 -0.54
CA VAL A 214 9.06 -1.05 -1.41
C VAL A 214 7.97 -0.37 -2.23
N ALA A 215 8.05 0.95 -2.41
CA ALA A 215 7.04 1.78 -3.06
C ALA A 215 5.65 1.68 -2.39
N LYS A 216 5.60 1.57 -1.04
CA LYS A 216 4.36 1.52 -0.24
C LYS A 216 4.36 2.49 0.97
N PRO A 217 4.63 3.80 0.78
CA PRO A 217 4.33 4.79 1.80
C PRO A 217 2.82 4.82 2.10
N GLU A 218 2.46 5.28 3.30
CA GLU A 218 1.10 5.48 3.78
C GLU A 218 0.65 6.95 3.68
N GLY A 219 1.58 7.85 3.32
CA GLY A 219 1.41 9.30 3.41
C GLY A 219 2.73 10.05 3.28
N ILE A 220 2.65 11.37 3.43
CA ILE A 220 3.76 12.32 3.31
C ILE A 220 3.75 13.24 4.54
N VAL A 221 4.89 13.39 5.22
CA VAL A 221 5.06 14.32 6.36
C VAL A 221 5.71 15.61 5.88
N ALA A 222 5.05 16.72 6.18
CA ALA A 222 5.58 18.05 6.00
C ALA A 222 6.46 18.45 7.21
N HIS A 223 7.64 18.99 6.89
CA HIS A 223 8.66 19.51 7.79
C HIS A 223 9.08 20.94 7.38
N GLU A 224 9.86 21.59 8.22
CA GLU A 224 10.65 22.77 7.82
C GLU A 224 11.97 22.75 8.57
N THR A 225 13.05 23.14 7.91
CA THR A 225 14.43 22.82 8.35
C THR A 225 14.87 23.49 9.65
N ALA A 226 13.98 24.28 10.26
CA ALA A 226 14.19 25.09 11.46
C ALA A 226 15.29 26.17 11.34
N ASN A 227 15.98 26.24 10.20
CA ASN A 227 17.25 26.92 10.01
C ASN A 227 17.07 28.25 9.24
N PRO A 228 17.23 29.42 9.89
CA PRO A 228 16.88 30.71 9.29
C PRO A 228 17.98 31.31 8.37
N THR A 229 19.18 30.76 8.34
CA THR A 229 20.32 31.30 7.57
C THR A 229 20.78 30.39 6.43
N SER A 230 20.26 29.17 6.36
CA SER A 230 20.69 28.16 5.42
C SER A 230 19.94 28.21 4.09
N LYS A 231 20.50 27.54 3.10
CA LYS A 231 19.99 27.39 1.73
C LYS A 231 19.87 25.91 1.42
N ILE A 232 19.08 25.55 0.41
CA ILE A 232 18.83 24.16 0.03
C ILE A 232 20.12 23.35 -0.19
N ASP A 233 21.16 23.89 -0.83
CA ASP A 233 22.44 23.17 -1.01
C ASP A 233 23.18 22.95 0.33
N GLY A 234 23.05 23.88 1.27
CA GLY A 234 23.65 23.80 2.61
C GLY A 234 22.99 22.72 3.46
N GLU A 235 21.65 22.65 3.43
CA GLU A 235 20.87 21.59 4.06
C GLU A 235 21.18 20.22 3.45
N ILE A 236 21.22 20.12 2.12
CA ILE A 236 21.55 18.88 1.40
C ILE A 236 22.98 18.44 1.73
N ALA A 237 23.95 19.35 1.71
CA ALA A 237 25.34 19.03 2.04
C ALA A 237 25.52 18.67 3.53
N TYR A 238 24.76 19.28 4.43
CA TYR A 238 24.75 18.91 5.86
C TYR A 238 24.14 17.53 6.06
N MET A 239 22.97 17.25 5.48
CA MET A 239 22.31 15.95 5.54
C MET A 239 23.19 14.86 4.94
N LYS A 240 23.78 15.05 3.75
CA LYS A 240 24.67 14.05 3.12
C LYS A 240 25.92 13.72 3.96
N ARG A 241 26.37 14.61 4.84
CA ARG A 241 27.45 14.35 5.81
C ARG A 241 26.97 13.68 7.11
N ASN A 242 25.67 13.70 7.41
CA ASN A 242 25.08 13.27 8.69
C ASN A 242 23.93 12.26 8.53
N TYR A 243 23.77 11.65 7.35
CA TYR A 243 22.59 10.87 6.97
C TYR A 243 22.32 9.65 7.87
N THR A 244 23.35 9.15 8.54
CA THR A 244 23.28 8.08 9.54
C THR A 244 22.50 8.46 10.80
N ASN A 245 22.37 9.76 11.09
CA ASN A 245 21.57 10.28 12.19
C ASN A 245 20.12 10.53 11.76
N ALA A 246 19.93 11.25 10.64
CA ALA A 246 18.63 11.55 10.06
C ALA A 246 18.75 11.93 8.57
N PHE A 247 17.73 11.59 7.77
CA PHE A 247 17.58 12.11 6.40
C PHE A 247 16.12 12.16 5.95
N VAL A 248 15.87 12.91 4.88
CA VAL A 248 14.57 13.11 4.21
C VAL A 248 14.67 12.82 2.72
N HIS A 249 13.54 12.69 2.03
CA HIS A 249 13.52 12.32 0.61
C HIS A 249 13.75 13.51 -0.32
N ALA A 250 13.27 14.69 0.05
CA ALA A 250 13.45 15.91 -0.74
C ALA A 250 13.52 17.16 0.13
N PHE A 251 14.21 18.17 -0.39
CA PHE A 251 14.21 19.55 0.11
C PHE A 251 13.58 20.46 -0.96
N ILE A 252 12.87 21.51 -0.52
CA ILE A 252 12.13 22.43 -1.41
C ILE A 252 12.32 23.89 -0.95
N ASP A 253 12.57 24.80 -1.90
CA ASP A 253 12.66 26.25 -1.67
C ASP A 253 11.79 27.05 -2.69
N ASP A 254 12.01 28.36 -2.81
CA ASP A 254 11.23 29.24 -3.70
C ASP A 254 11.52 29.02 -5.20
N LYS A 255 12.57 28.26 -5.53
CA LYS A 255 13.11 28.09 -6.89
C LYS A 255 13.29 26.62 -7.29
N ARG A 256 13.51 25.72 -6.33
CA ARG A 256 13.91 24.33 -6.58
C ARG A 256 13.10 23.32 -5.78
N ILE A 257 13.01 22.13 -6.35
CA ILE A 257 12.55 20.89 -5.72
C ILE A 257 13.68 19.89 -5.96
N VAL A 258 14.35 19.42 -4.90
CA VAL A 258 15.50 18.53 -5.01
C VAL A 258 15.24 17.24 -4.25
N GLU A 259 15.05 16.15 -4.99
CA GLU A 259 14.98 14.80 -4.45
C GLU A 259 16.41 14.31 -4.11
N VAL A 260 16.62 13.88 -2.87
CA VAL A 260 17.93 13.51 -2.31
C VAL A 260 17.98 12.10 -1.75
N ALA A 261 16.83 11.46 -1.54
CA ALA A 261 16.73 10.03 -1.36
C ALA A 261 15.51 9.48 -2.10
N ASP A 262 15.57 8.19 -2.41
CA ASP A 262 14.57 7.47 -3.19
C ASP A 262 13.29 7.22 -2.39
N THR A 263 12.18 7.81 -2.85
CA THR A 263 10.87 7.78 -2.17
C THR A 263 10.23 6.39 -2.09
N ASP A 264 10.75 5.38 -2.82
CA ASP A 264 10.29 3.99 -2.71
C ASP A 264 10.77 3.27 -1.43
N TYR A 265 11.68 3.89 -0.69
CA TYR A 265 12.29 3.39 0.55
C TYR A 265 12.08 4.38 1.70
N ILE A 266 12.41 4.00 2.94
CA ILE A 266 12.20 4.85 4.12
C ILE A 266 13.23 5.98 4.24
N SER A 267 12.90 7.00 5.03
CA SER A 267 13.88 7.91 5.61
C SER A 267 13.69 8.09 7.11
N TRP A 268 14.63 8.77 7.77
CA TRP A 268 14.66 8.97 9.21
C TRP A 268 14.25 10.39 9.66
N GLY A 269 13.23 10.98 9.02
CA GLY A 269 12.84 12.38 9.24
C GLY A 269 11.80 12.64 10.33
N ALA A 270 10.99 11.64 10.73
CA ALA A 270 9.79 11.84 11.56
C ALA A 270 9.72 10.94 12.82
N GLY A 271 10.85 10.37 13.25
CA GLY A 271 10.93 9.45 14.39
C GLY A 271 10.45 8.02 14.09
N PRO A 272 10.82 7.03 14.93
CA PRO A 272 10.80 5.61 14.58
C PRO A 272 9.41 5.03 14.28
N VAL A 273 8.32 5.67 14.76
CA VAL A 273 6.94 5.21 14.48
C VAL A 273 6.46 5.63 13.08
N ALA A 274 7.00 6.73 12.53
CA ALA A 274 6.59 7.34 11.27
C ALA A 274 7.58 7.12 10.11
N ASN A 275 8.87 7.02 10.42
CA ASN A 275 9.93 6.63 9.48
C ASN A 275 9.56 5.42 8.60
N PRO A 276 9.05 4.28 9.13
CA PRO A 276 8.67 3.12 8.30
C PRO A 276 7.31 3.28 7.58
N ARG A 277 6.73 4.49 7.52
CA ARG A 277 5.41 4.77 6.94
C ARG A 277 5.42 5.85 5.87
N PHE A 278 6.19 6.93 6.00
CA PHE A 278 5.92 8.16 5.27
C PHE A 278 7.10 8.73 4.51
N ILE A 279 6.79 9.42 3.41
CA ILE A 279 7.73 10.30 2.71
C ILE A 279 7.90 11.57 3.54
N ASN A 280 9.06 11.72 4.18
CA ASN A 280 9.45 12.96 4.86
C ASN A 280 10.01 13.97 3.85
N VAL A 281 9.52 15.23 3.86
CA VAL A 281 9.91 16.31 2.93
C VAL A 281 10.13 17.64 3.66
N GLU A 282 11.28 18.26 3.43
CA GLU A 282 11.71 19.50 4.10
C GLU A 282 11.43 20.78 3.29
N LEU A 283 10.79 21.75 3.94
CA LEU A 283 10.66 23.12 3.42
C LEU A 283 11.79 24.00 3.95
N VAL A 284 12.63 24.51 3.06
CA VAL A 284 13.70 25.45 3.40
C VAL A 284 13.11 26.84 3.68
N ARG A 285 13.65 27.56 4.67
CA ARG A 285 13.18 28.90 5.03
C ARG A 285 13.57 29.94 3.97
N VAL A 286 12.56 30.53 3.35
CA VAL A 286 12.68 31.60 2.34
C VAL A 286 11.97 32.88 2.81
N TYR A 287 12.50 34.05 2.44
CA TYR A 287 12.07 35.32 3.03
C TYR A 287 11.32 36.22 2.06
N GLY A 288 10.18 36.73 2.51
CA GLY A 288 9.30 37.62 1.74
C GLY A 288 8.04 36.90 1.23
N LYS A 289 6.95 37.67 1.09
CA LYS A 289 5.61 37.19 0.72
C LYS A 289 5.62 36.36 -0.56
N GLU A 290 6.32 36.83 -1.58
CA GLU A 290 6.39 36.16 -2.88
C GLU A 290 7.20 34.86 -2.80
N ALA A 291 8.41 34.89 -2.24
CA ALA A 291 9.27 33.72 -2.11
C ALA A 291 8.61 32.59 -1.29
N PHE A 292 7.99 32.93 -0.15
CA PHE A 292 7.21 31.96 0.62
C PHE A 292 6.01 31.41 -0.17
N SER A 293 5.33 32.25 -0.96
CA SER A 293 4.24 31.78 -1.81
C SER A 293 4.74 30.86 -2.94
N ARG A 294 5.92 31.11 -3.51
CA ARG A 294 6.56 30.22 -4.49
C ARG A 294 6.99 28.90 -3.86
N SER A 295 7.62 28.89 -2.69
CA SER A 295 8.02 27.65 -2.03
C SER A 295 6.81 26.81 -1.62
N ILE A 296 5.72 27.42 -1.15
CA ILE A 296 4.44 26.74 -0.91
C ILE A 296 3.80 26.21 -2.21
N ASN A 297 3.88 26.93 -3.34
CA ASN A 297 3.44 26.43 -4.64
C ASN A 297 4.20 25.16 -5.08
N ASN A 298 5.51 25.16 -4.86
CA ASN A 298 6.42 24.04 -5.17
C ASN A 298 6.13 22.85 -4.23
N TYR A 299 6.02 23.12 -2.92
CA TYR A 299 5.82 22.12 -1.87
C TYR A 299 4.49 21.39 -2.02
N ALA A 300 3.40 22.13 -2.26
CA ALA A 300 2.08 21.55 -2.47
C ALA A 300 1.99 20.78 -3.81
N ASP A 301 2.83 21.10 -4.79
CA ASP A 301 2.93 20.33 -6.03
C ASP A 301 3.62 18.99 -5.82
N TYR A 302 4.76 18.99 -5.11
CA TYR A 302 5.49 17.76 -4.77
C TYR A 302 4.62 16.77 -3.99
N PHE A 303 3.85 17.28 -3.02
CA PHE A 303 2.85 16.48 -2.29
C PHE A 303 1.78 15.92 -3.24
N ALA A 304 1.17 16.75 -4.08
CA ALA A 304 0.14 16.30 -5.02
C ALA A 304 0.67 15.24 -6.02
N THR A 305 1.89 15.42 -6.53
CA THR A 305 2.56 14.47 -7.42
C THR A 305 2.83 13.14 -6.73
N ASN A 306 3.41 13.13 -5.53
CA ASN A 306 3.73 11.91 -4.80
C ASN A 306 2.48 11.15 -4.34
N LEU A 307 1.44 11.85 -3.87
CA LEU A 307 0.16 11.21 -3.54
C LEU A 307 -0.44 10.50 -4.77
N LEU A 308 -0.37 11.10 -5.96
CA LEU A 308 -0.85 10.47 -7.20
C LEU A 308 0.04 9.29 -7.63
N TYR A 309 1.37 9.43 -7.56
CA TYR A 309 2.33 8.39 -7.94
C TYR A 309 2.16 7.11 -7.09
N TYR A 310 2.02 7.26 -5.78
CA TYR A 310 1.79 6.13 -4.86
C TYR A 310 0.32 5.67 -4.76
N GLY A 311 -0.61 6.37 -5.42
CA GLY A 311 -2.05 6.05 -5.42
C GLY A 311 -2.72 6.29 -4.06
N LEU A 312 -2.23 7.26 -3.30
CA LEU A 312 -2.72 7.64 -1.97
C LEU A 312 -3.92 8.59 -2.09
N PRO A 313 -5.00 8.39 -1.30
CA PRO A 313 -6.12 9.34 -1.25
C PRO A 313 -5.69 10.69 -0.64
N LEU A 314 -6.45 11.75 -0.88
CA LEU A 314 -6.37 12.99 -0.11
C LEU A 314 -7.06 12.80 1.26
N ASP A 315 -6.31 12.90 2.36
CA ASP A 315 -6.85 12.86 3.72
C ASP A 315 -5.94 13.63 4.70
N ASN A 316 -6.50 14.50 5.56
CA ASN A 316 -5.76 15.47 6.38
C ASN A 316 -5.60 15.00 7.83
N ALA A 317 -4.46 14.39 8.15
CA ALA A 317 -4.20 13.79 9.45
C ALA A 317 -3.93 14.80 10.59
N HIS A 318 -3.96 16.12 10.32
CA HIS A 318 -3.56 17.16 11.26
C HIS A 318 -4.37 17.17 12.58
N TYR A 319 -5.63 16.71 12.55
CA TYR A 319 -6.57 16.86 13.68
C TYR A 319 -6.96 15.55 14.39
N ASP A 320 -6.77 14.39 13.77
CA ASP A 320 -7.21 13.10 14.33
C ASP A 320 -6.17 11.97 14.23
N GLY A 321 -5.04 12.19 13.56
CA GLY A 321 -4.01 11.16 13.36
C GLY A 321 -4.36 10.10 12.33
N ASN A 322 -5.33 10.36 11.45
CA ASN A 322 -5.71 9.48 10.35
C ASN A 322 -5.66 10.23 9.02
N GLY A 323 -4.81 9.78 8.10
CA GLY A 323 -4.78 10.31 6.74
C GLY A 323 -3.44 10.12 6.04
N THR A 324 -3.25 10.88 4.97
CA THR A 324 -2.10 10.77 4.06
C THR A 324 -1.26 12.04 3.99
N VAL A 325 -1.83 13.20 4.32
CA VAL A 325 -1.11 14.47 4.42
C VAL A 325 -0.91 14.80 5.89
N TRP A 326 0.35 14.76 6.33
CA TRP A 326 0.77 14.94 7.71
C TRP A 326 1.67 16.17 7.87
N ASN A 327 1.75 16.67 9.10
CA ASN A 327 2.84 17.52 9.57
C ASN A 327 3.54 16.84 10.74
N HIS A 328 4.80 17.20 10.98
CA HIS A 328 5.58 16.63 12.08
C HIS A 328 4.87 16.79 13.44
N LYS A 329 4.22 17.95 13.69
CA LYS A 329 3.41 18.13 14.92
C LYS A 329 2.30 17.08 15.08
N GLY A 330 1.64 16.69 13.99
CA GLY A 330 0.64 15.62 13.95
C GLY A 330 1.23 14.25 14.27
N VAL A 331 2.40 13.93 13.72
CA VAL A 331 3.15 12.71 14.09
C VAL A 331 3.44 12.70 15.59
N SER A 332 4.01 13.78 16.13
CA SER A 332 4.30 13.94 17.56
C SER A 332 3.04 13.88 18.47
N ASN A 333 1.86 14.21 17.95
CA ASN A 333 0.60 14.18 18.70
C ASN A 333 -0.08 12.80 18.70
N PHE A 334 0.01 12.05 17.61
CA PHE A 334 -0.85 10.87 17.35
C PHE A 334 -0.09 9.55 17.16
N LEU A 335 1.20 9.61 16.81
CA LEU A 335 2.05 8.43 16.60
C LEU A 335 3.20 8.34 17.62
N GLY A 336 3.73 9.50 18.05
CA GLY A 336 4.84 9.57 18.99
C GLY A 336 6.19 9.18 18.38
N GLY A 337 7.22 9.04 19.24
CA GLY A 337 8.61 8.83 18.81
C GLY A 337 9.35 10.11 18.37
N THR A 338 8.68 11.27 18.44
CA THR A 338 9.21 12.60 18.16
C THR A 338 8.36 13.62 18.94
N ASP A 339 8.95 14.75 19.36
CA ASP A 339 8.26 15.86 20.02
C ASP A 339 8.14 17.12 19.14
N HIS A 340 8.75 17.07 17.95
CA HIS A 340 8.85 18.14 16.95
C HIS A 340 7.51 18.79 16.57
N THR A 341 7.58 19.99 16.01
CA THR A 341 6.41 20.88 15.83
C THR A 341 6.32 21.59 14.47
N ASP A 342 7.23 21.27 13.57
CA ASP A 342 7.26 21.72 12.18
C ASP A 342 6.07 21.18 11.34
N PRO A 343 5.70 21.88 10.24
CA PRO A 343 6.17 23.21 9.83
C PRO A 343 5.35 24.34 10.48
N ILE A 344 4.54 24.02 11.52
CA ILE A 344 3.48 24.89 12.05
C ILE A 344 3.98 26.27 12.48
N GLY A 345 5.15 26.34 13.12
CA GLY A 345 5.77 27.60 13.54
C GLY A 345 6.18 28.50 12.36
N TRP A 346 6.72 27.91 11.29
CA TRP A 346 7.15 28.64 10.10
C TRP A 346 5.98 29.08 9.20
N PHE A 347 4.94 28.24 9.07
CA PHE A 347 3.68 28.63 8.43
C PHE A 347 3.04 29.79 9.19
N GLN A 348 2.95 29.71 10.52
CA GLN A 348 2.40 30.79 11.35
C GLN A 348 3.21 32.09 11.22
N ALA A 349 4.54 32.01 11.12
CA ALA A 349 5.41 33.18 10.92
C ALA A 349 5.14 33.91 9.59
N ASN A 350 4.60 33.22 8.59
CA ASN A 350 4.27 33.77 7.27
C ASN A 350 2.77 34.05 7.08
N ASN A 351 1.98 34.04 8.17
CA ASN A 351 0.51 34.13 8.15
C ASN A 351 -0.17 33.07 7.26
N TYR A 352 0.24 31.81 7.42
CA TYR A 352 -0.28 30.65 6.71
C TYR A 352 -0.63 29.52 7.69
N THR A 353 -1.55 28.64 7.30
CA THR A 353 -2.01 27.51 8.11
C THR A 353 -1.85 26.17 7.38
N PHE A 354 -1.82 25.07 8.14
CA PHE A 354 -1.74 23.74 7.54
C PHE A 354 -3.00 23.36 6.75
N ASP A 355 -4.16 23.91 7.10
CA ASP A 355 -5.39 23.74 6.31
C ASP A 355 -5.32 24.46 4.96
N GLU A 356 -4.74 25.67 4.90
CA GLU A 356 -4.50 26.35 3.61
C GLU A 356 -3.51 25.57 2.73
N PHE A 357 -2.48 24.97 3.32
CA PHE A 357 -1.57 24.05 2.63
C PHE A 357 -2.30 22.81 2.10
N TYR A 358 -3.07 22.12 2.95
CA TYR A 358 -3.85 20.94 2.57
C TYR A 358 -4.86 21.26 1.45
N ASN A 359 -5.50 22.44 1.51
CA ASN A 359 -6.39 22.91 0.45
C ASN A 359 -5.64 23.11 -0.88
N LEU A 360 -4.44 23.68 -0.87
CA LEU A 360 -3.62 23.84 -2.08
C LEU A 360 -3.12 22.50 -2.65
N VAL A 361 -2.70 21.57 -1.78
CA VAL A 361 -2.38 20.17 -2.15
C VAL A 361 -3.59 19.51 -2.80
N SER A 362 -4.77 19.68 -2.19
CA SER A 362 -6.03 19.12 -2.70
C SER A 362 -6.41 19.69 -4.08
N GLU A 363 -6.25 20.99 -4.29
CA GLU A 363 -6.49 21.61 -5.60
C GLU A 363 -5.50 21.12 -6.66
N LYS A 364 -4.19 21.06 -6.36
CA LYS A 364 -3.15 20.57 -7.28
C LYS A 364 -3.32 19.08 -7.61
N TYR A 365 -3.68 18.25 -6.63
CA TYR A 365 -3.98 16.83 -6.82
C TYR A 365 -5.18 16.65 -7.75
N ASN A 366 -6.29 17.37 -7.50
CA ASN A 366 -7.48 17.30 -8.36
C ASN A 366 -7.22 17.85 -9.77
N TYR A 367 -6.39 18.89 -9.92
CA TYR A 367 -5.96 19.40 -11.23
C TYR A 367 -5.17 18.33 -12.01
N LYS A 368 -4.09 17.79 -11.43
CA LYS A 368 -3.28 16.72 -12.04
C LYS A 368 -4.09 15.45 -12.35
N LEU A 369 -5.15 15.16 -11.57
CA LEU A 369 -6.04 14.02 -11.77
C LEU A 369 -7.10 14.21 -12.88
N THR A 370 -7.48 15.46 -13.20
CA THR A 370 -8.66 15.74 -14.06
C THR A 370 -8.40 16.66 -15.24
N GLY A 371 -7.24 17.30 -15.33
CA GLY A 371 -6.88 18.26 -16.38
C GLY A 371 -7.66 19.58 -16.34
N LYS A 372 -8.48 19.84 -15.32
CA LYS A 372 -9.31 21.05 -15.21
C LYS A 372 -8.89 21.91 -14.02
N MET A 373 -8.47 23.15 -14.29
CA MET A 373 -8.21 24.13 -13.23
C MET A 373 -9.53 24.60 -12.57
N PRO A 374 -9.53 24.88 -11.25
CA PRO A 374 -10.57 25.69 -10.62
C PRO A 374 -10.58 27.11 -11.20
N ALA A 375 -11.76 27.75 -11.26
CA ALA A 375 -11.87 29.14 -11.72
C ALA A 375 -11.15 30.12 -10.79
N THR A 376 -10.53 31.15 -11.36
CA THR A 376 -9.77 32.18 -10.63
C THR A 376 -10.69 33.06 -9.77
N PRO A 377 -10.45 33.18 -8.44
CA PRO A 377 -11.19 34.11 -7.59
C PRO A 377 -10.89 35.57 -7.95
N VAL A 378 -11.91 36.44 -7.88
CA VAL A 378 -11.76 37.89 -8.06
C VAL A 378 -11.84 38.59 -6.69
N PRO A 379 -10.72 38.95 -6.04
CA PRO A 379 -10.76 39.58 -4.72
C PRO A 379 -11.10 41.07 -4.77
N ALA A 380 -11.94 41.49 -3.83
CA ALA A 380 -12.30 42.89 -3.55
C ALA A 380 -11.22 43.60 -2.68
N PRO A 381 -11.13 44.94 -2.68
CA PRO A 381 -9.94 45.64 -2.18
C PRO A 381 -10.02 46.09 -0.70
N GLY A 382 -8.86 46.04 -0.01
CA GLY A 382 -8.51 47.01 1.04
C GLY A 382 -8.08 46.44 2.40
N ASN A 383 -6.77 46.49 2.69
CA ASN A 383 -6.11 47.10 3.88
C ASN A 383 -4.67 46.58 4.11
N THR A 384 -3.71 47.48 4.36
CA THR A 384 -2.26 47.15 4.49
C THR A 384 -1.56 47.92 5.64
N PRO A 385 -0.90 47.24 6.59
CA PRO A 385 0.08 47.86 7.51
C PRO A 385 1.38 46.97 7.67
N PRO A 386 2.44 47.33 8.43
CA PRO A 386 3.70 47.76 7.81
C PRO A 386 5.00 47.02 8.26
N LYS A 387 6.13 47.41 7.66
CA LYS A 387 7.52 46.88 7.75
C LYS A 387 8.33 47.39 8.95
N VAL A 388 9.20 46.56 9.57
CA VAL A 388 10.23 46.96 10.57
C VAL A 388 11.52 46.10 10.47
N THR A 389 12.66 46.63 10.89
CA THR A 389 14.06 46.12 10.76
C THR A 389 14.57 45.39 12.03
N PRO A 390 15.54 44.44 11.97
CA PRO A 390 16.01 43.67 13.15
C PRO A 390 17.40 44.03 13.72
N ALA A 391 17.57 43.90 15.04
CA ALA A 391 18.82 43.71 15.81
C ALA A 391 18.48 43.50 17.32
N PRO A 392 19.44 43.27 18.25
CA PRO A 392 20.48 42.22 18.30
C PRO A 392 20.15 41.11 19.35
N ASN A 393 21.16 40.35 19.83
CA ASN A 393 21.04 39.19 20.74
C ASN A 393 21.43 39.50 22.21
N ASN A 394 21.00 38.66 23.17
CA ASN A 394 21.64 38.49 24.50
C ASN A 394 21.71 37.01 24.91
N THR A 395 22.70 36.68 25.74
CA THR A 395 23.23 35.32 25.97
C THR A 395 22.76 34.68 27.29
N GLY A 396 21.50 34.25 27.36
CA GLY A 396 20.99 33.43 28.48
C GLY A 396 20.02 32.35 28.03
N LYS A 397 20.03 31.19 28.70
CA LYS A 397 19.19 30.02 28.33
C LYS A 397 17.72 30.29 28.63
N VAL A 398 16.95 30.61 27.59
CA VAL A 398 15.51 30.86 27.67
C VAL A 398 14.76 29.55 27.85
N VAL A 399 14.10 29.36 29.00
CA VAL A 399 13.28 28.17 29.28
C VAL A 399 11.81 28.49 29.01
N THR A 400 11.24 27.95 27.93
CA THR A 400 9.82 28.13 27.59
C THR A 400 8.93 27.03 28.12
N SER A 401 7.71 27.37 28.55
CA SER A 401 6.67 26.40 28.92
C SER A 401 5.29 26.90 28.50
N ASN A 402 4.33 25.97 28.35
CA ASN A 402 2.95 26.32 28.10
C ASN A 402 2.34 27.06 29.31
N GLU A 403 1.43 27.98 29.03
CA GLU A 403 0.73 28.78 30.04
C GLU A 403 -0.71 28.99 29.57
N ARG A 404 -1.66 29.28 30.48
CA ARG A 404 -3.05 29.51 30.08
C ARG A 404 -3.69 30.63 30.90
N ARG A 405 -3.36 31.86 30.50
CA ARG A 405 -3.80 33.10 31.15
C ARG A 405 -4.39 34.07 30.15
N ILE A 406 -4.99 35.13 30.67
CA ILE A 406 -5.29 36.35 29.93
C ILE A 406 -4.65 37.53 30.67
N ALA A 407 -4.03 38.45 29.94
CA ALA A 407 -3.20 39.51 30.49
C ALA A 407 -3.50 40.87 29.85
N LYS A 408 -3.34 41.94 30.63
CA LYS A 408 -3.27 43.34 30.17
C LYS A 408 -1.92 43.91 30.57
N ILE A 409 -1.21 44.53 29.63
CA ILE A 409 -0.01 45.31 29.95
C ILE A 409 -0.42 46.53 30.80
N LYS A 410 0.26 46.76 31.93
CA LYS A 410 -0.08 47.81 32.89
C LYS A 410 0.10 49.23 32.31
N TRP A 411 1.26 49.50 31.71
CA TRP A 411 1.70 50.85 31.36
C TRP A 411 1.95 51.03 29.86
N GLN A 412 1.96 52.27 29.37
CA GLN A 412 2.28 52.58 27.97
C GLN A 412 3.78 52.43 27.66
N ASN A 413 4.65 52.79 28.60
CA ASN A 413 6.11 52.74 28.45
C ASN A 413 6.74 51.37 28.80
N THR A 414 5.91 50.33 29.01
CA THR A 414 6.39 48.96 29.19
C THR A 414 7.02 48.44 27.90
N ASP A 415 8.17 47.77 28.02
CA ASP A 415 8.85 47.12 26.89
C ASP A 415 8.04 45.95 26.31
N VAL A 416 8.08 45.80 24.98
CA VAL A 416 7.56 44.66 24.24
C VAL A 416 8.64 44.10 23.33
N TYR A 417 8.93 42.82 23.50
CA TYR A 417 10.01 42.08 22.84
C TYR A 417 9.42 41.15 21.76
N THR A 418 10.03 41.03 20.57
CA THR A 418 9.61 40.02 19.57
C THR A 418 9.95 38.61 20.01
N SER A 419 11.14 38.43 20.62
CA SER A 419 11.58 37.21 21.29
C SER A 419 12.19 37.55 22.66
N VAL A 420 12.10 36.62 23.59
CA VAL A 420 12.79 36.72 24.89
C VAL A 420 14.27 36.42 24.66
N GLY A 421 15.15 37.30 25.15
CA GLY A 421 16.59 37.29 24.84
C GLY A 421 17.02 38.44 23.91
N ASN A 422 16.10 38.95 23.08
CA ASN A 422 16.39 40.11 22.23
C ASN A 422 15.99 41.42 22.96
N PRO A 423 16.60 42.57 22.63
CA PRO A 423 16.17 43.87 23.17
C PRO A 423 14.73 44.26 22.83
N ALA A 424 14.24 45.30 23.51
CA ALA A 424 12.85 45.76 23.40
C ALA A 424 12.56 46.37 22.01
N THR A 425 11.84 45.63 21.17
CA THR A 425 11.49 46.05 19.81
C THR A 425 10.48 47.20 19.73
N ALA A 426 9.70 47.42 20.78
CA ALA A 426 8.78 48.56 20.88
C ALA A 426 8.40 48.82 22.33
N LYS A 427 7.87 50.02 22.60
CA LYS A 427 7.04 50.26 23.79
C LYS A 427 5.62 49.72 23.57
N ALA A 428 4.90 49.45 24.66
CA ALA A 428 3.55 48.92 24.61
C ALA A 428 2.58 49.90 23.91
N GLY A 429 2.63 51.19 24.27
CA GLY A 429 1.82 52.25 23.65
C GLY A 429 0.33 51.88 23.60
N SER A 430 -0.22 51.77 22.39
CA SER A 430 -1.60 51.35 22.15
C SER A 430 -1.95 49.95 22.71
N LYS A 431 -0.97 49.04 22.86
CA LYS A 431 -1.15 47.70 23.45
C LYS A 431 -1.44 47.73 24.96
N SER A 432 -1.13 48.82 25.66
CA SER A 432 -1.48 49.02 27.08
C SER A 432 -2.98 48.85 27.34
N ASN A 433 -3.36 48.32 28.51
CA ASN A 433 -4.75 48.10 28.90
C ASN A 433 -5.61 47.39 27.82
N THR A 434 -5.02 46.47 27.06
CA THR A 434 -5.70 45.64 26.04
C THR A 434 -5.56 44.18 26.45
N ALA A 435 -6.65 43.41 26.41
CA ALA A 435 -6.65 42.02 26.86
C ALA A 435 -6.08 41.09 25.79
N TYR A 436 -5.08 40.30 26.16
CA TYR A 436 -4.41 39.32 25.30
C TYR A 436 -4.37 37.96 25.99
N TYR A 437 -4.59 36.90 25.22
CA TYR A 437 -4.33 35.53 25.65
C TYR A 437 -2.83 35.32 25.87
N VAL A 438 -2.49 34.51 26.86
CA VAL A 438 -1.13 34.06 27.17
C VAL A 438 -1.12 32.55 27.09
N ASN A 439 -0.53 32.03 26.00
CA ASN A 439 -0.49 30.60 25.68
C ASN A 439 0.88 29.98 26.00
N LYS A 440 1.93 30.80 26.17
CA LYS A 440 3.29 30.38 26.56
C LYS A 440 3.87 31.39 27.56
N LYS A 441 4.71 30.90 28.46
CA LYS A 441 5.64 31.72 29.27
C LYS A 441 7.08 31.33 28.94
N ALA A 442 8.00 32.22 29.26
CA ALA A 442 9.42 31.99 29.16
C ALA A 442 10.12 32.51 30.43
N VAL A 443 11.17 31.85 30.88
CA VAL A 443 12.04 32.33 31.96
C VAL A 443 13.43 32.57 31.39
N LEU A 444 13.99 33.74 31.64
CA LEU A 444 15.35 34.13 31.28
C LEU A 444 15.96 34.86 32.47
N ASN A 445 17.06 34.32 33.01
CA ASN A 445 17.79 34.85 34.18
C ASN A 445 16.83 35.18 35.35
N GLY A 446 15.98 34.21 35.72
CA GLY A 446 14.95 34.33 36.76
C GLY A 446 13.72 35.18 36.37
N VAL A 447 13.81 36.05 35.37
CA VAL A 447 12.69 36.91 34.94
C VAL A 447 11.71 36.11 34.09
N THR A 448 10.45 36.06 34.52
CA THR A 448 9.36 35.47 33.73
C THR A 448 8.78 36.46 32.73
N TYR A 449 8.56 36.00 31.50
CA TYR A 449 7.92 36.70 30.39
C TYR A 449 6.66 35.94 29.93
N TYR A 450 5.64 36.67 29.50
CA TYR A 450 4.41 36.12 28.91
C TYR A 450 4.34 36.48 27.43
N SER A 451 3.99 35.51 26.58
CA SER A 451 3.59 35.78 25.21
C SER A 451 2.20 36.39 25.19
N LEU A 452 1.98 37.40 24.34
CA LEU A 452 0.68 38.02 24.15
C LEU A 452 0.14 37.63 22.78
N THR A 453 -1.11 37.17 22.74
CA THR A 453 -1.84 36.87 21.51
C THR A 453 -3.22 37.54 21.56
N ASP A 454 -3.66 38.18 20.48
CA ASP A 454 -5.00 38.77 20.43
C ASP A 454 -6.10 37.76 20.05
N ASN A 455 -7.35 38.23 20.00
CA ASN A 455 -8.52 37.43 19.67
C ASN A 455 -8.66 37.07 18.18
N LYS A 456 -7.73 37.50 17.33
CA LYS A 456 -7.54 37.00 15.96
C LYS A 456 -6.40 35.97 15.88
N ASN A 457 -5.93 35.48 17.04
CA ASN A 457 -4.75 34.62 17.20
C ASN A 457 -3.42 35.24 16.74
N ILE A 458 -3.35 36.57 16.56
CA ILE A 458 -2.14 37.27 16.11
C ILE A 458 -1.22 37.50 17.32
N PRO A 459 0.06 37.07 17.28
CA PRO A 459 1.04 37.40 18.31
C PRO A 459 1.30 38.91 18.40
N ARG A 460 1.36 39.45 19.62
CA ARG A 460 1.56 40.88 19.93
C ARG A 460 2.85 41.16 20.72
N GLY A 461 3.75 40.17 20.73
CA GLY A 461 5.06 40.21 21.39
C GLY A 461 5.04 39.57 22.79
N TRP A 462 6.22 39.55 23.41
CA TRP A 462 6.43 39.14 24.79
C TRP A 462 6.55 40.36 25.70
N VAL A 463 6.14 40.20 26.96
CA VAL A 463 6.25 41.22 28.01
C VAL A 463 6.66 40.56 29.32
N LYS A 464 7.42 41.25 30.18
CA LYS A 464 7.77 40.77 31.53
C LYS A 464 6.48 40.57 32.34
N ALA A 465 6.31 39.41 32.97
CA ALA A 465 5.08 39.04 33.65
C ALA A 465 4.66 40.04 34.73
N LYS A 466 5.63 40.60 35.47
CA LYS A 466 5.44 41.64 36.49
C LYS A 466 4.80 42.92 35.96
N ASP A 467 4.96 43.22 34.67
CA ASP A 467 4.43 44.43 34.02
C ASP A 467 3.03 44.20 33.42
N THR A 468 2.42 43.04 33.72
CA THR A 468 1.04 42.70 33.37
C THR A 468 0.12 42.61 34.61
N LYS A 469 -1.18 42.85 34.42
CA LYS A 469 -2.22 42.29 35.27
C LYS A 469 -2.78 41.07 34.54
N SER A 470 -2.72 39.88 35.13
CA SER A 470 -3.12 38.63 34.47
C SER A 470 -3.91 37.68 35.38
N PHE A 471 -4.80 36.90 34.78
CA PHE A 471 -5.62 35.89 35.43
C PHE A 471 -5.53 34.58 34.64
N SER A 472 -5.73 33.43 35.30
CA SER A 472 -5.95 32.15 34.60
C SER A 472 -7.20 32.23 33.71
N ILE A 473 -7.25 31.43 32.64
CA ILE A 473 -8.44 31.31 31.78
C ILE A 473 -8.75 29.85 31.47
N THR A 474 -10.02 29.45 31.57
CA THR A 474 -10.42 28.09 31.14
C THR A 474 -10.41 27.98 29.62
N PRO A 475 -10.16 26.80 29.04
CA PRO A 475 -10.42 26.59 27.61
C PRO A 475 -11.91 26.89 27.28
N PRO A 476 -12.23 27.44 26.09
CA PRO A 476 -13.61 27.72 25.71
C PRO A 476 -14.45 26.44 25.62
N SER A 477 -15.53 26.36 26.40
CA SER A 477 -16.53 25.29 26.26
C SER A 477 -17.74 25.76 25.46
N LYS A 478 -18.36 24.85 24.70
CA LYS A 478 -19.60 25.14 23.96
C LYS A 478 -20.78 25.25 24.94
N THR A 479 -21.72 26.14 24.68
CA THR A 479 -22.96 26.25 25.46
C THR A 479 -24.15 26.63 24.57
N SER A 480 -25.35 26.41 25.08
CA SER A 480 -26.60 26.84 24.45
C SER A 480 -27.51 27.63 25.40
N LYS A 481 -26.96 28.10 26.54
CA LYS A 481 -27.70 28.92 27.51
C LYS A 481 -28.29 30.18 26.86
N ARG A 482 -29.37 30.67 27.44
CA ARG A 482 -30.01 31.94 27.06
C ARG A 482 -29.99 32.85 28.28
N PHE A 483 -29.77 34.14 28.02
CA PHE A 483 -29.67 35.16 29.05
C PHE A 483 -30.51 36.36 28.64
N THR A 484 -30.96 37.15 29.60
CA THR A 484 -31.42 38.53 29.38
C THR A 484 -30.35 39.49 29.86
N LEU A 485 -30.09 40.56 29.10
CA LEU A 485 -29.19 41.62 29.56
C LEU A 485 -29.83 42.38 30.73
N ASN A 486 -29.08 42.61 31.81
CA ASN A 486 -29.55 43.41 32.94
C ASN A 486 -29.12 44.89 32.80
N SER A 487 -29.59 45.76 33.70
CA SER A 487 -29.31 47.21 33.68
C SER A 487 -27.82 47.59 33.78
N THR A 488 -26.95 46.66 34.16
CA THR A 488 -25.49 46.87 34.23
C THR A 488 -24.75 46.55 32.92
N ALA A 489 -25.46 46.07 31.88
CA ALA A 489 -24.90 45.76 30.57
C ALA A 489 -24.44 47.04 29.83
N LYS A 490 -23.11 47.26 29.80
CA LYS A 490 -22.50 48.47 29.20
C LYS A 490 -22.05 48.24 27.76
N SER A 491 -21.34 47.15 27.48
CA SER A 491 -20.71 46.89 26.18
C SER A 491 -20.47 45.39 25.97
N ILE A 492 -20.41 44.98 24.70
CA ILE A 492 -20.02 43.63 24.27
C ILE A 492 -18.62 43.67 23.66
N TYR A 493 -17.77 42.71 24.00
CA TYR A 493 -16.32 42.79 23.76
C TYR A 493 -15.82 41.73 22.77
N SER A 494 -14.75 42.05 22.04
CA SER A 494 -14.11 41.12 21.08
C SER A 494 -13.37 39.96 21.76
N THR A 495 -13.07 40.13 23.06
CA THR A 495 -12.22 39.30 23.90
C THR A 495 -12.84 39.22 25.30
N PRO A 496 -12.83 38.08 26.01
CA PRO A 496 -13.27 38.04 27.41
C PRO A 496 -12.37 38.96 28.26
N TRP A 497 -12.91 39.58 29.30
CA TRP A 497 -12.20 40.61 30.09
C TRP A 497 -11.58 41.74 29.23
N GLY A 498 -12.19 42.09 28.09
CA GLY A 498 -11.73 43.19 27.22
C GLY A 498 -11.64 44.57 27.88
N SER A 499 -11.22 45.58 27.12
CA SER A 499 -11.25 47.00 27.53
C SER A 499 -12.06 47.85 26.55
N SER A 500 -12.11 49.17 26.76
CA SER A 500 -12.73 50.13 25.82
C SER A 500 -12.20 49.98 24.39
N LYS A 501 -10.92 49.64 24.23
CA LYS A 501 -10.25 49.36 22.94
C LYS A 501 -10.73 48.08 22.23
N GLN A 502 -11.54 47.26 22.90
CA GLN A 502 -12.02 45.96 22.44
C GLN A 502 -13.55 45.87 22.47
N VAL A 503 -14.26 47.01 22.53
CA VAL A 503 -15.72 47.07 22.40
C VAL A 503 -16.12 46.79 20.95
N VAL A 504 -17.01 45.82 20.75
CA VAL A 504 -17.65 45.54 19.46
C VAL A 504 -18.94 46.33 19.30
N GLY A 505 -19.61 46.68 20.41
CA GLY A 505 -20.77 47.55 20.40
C GLY A 505 -21.26 47.94 21.80
N SER A 506 -22.12 48.95 21.85
CA SER A 506 -22.84 49.34 23.07
C SER A 506 -23.92 48.30 23.42
N LEU A 507 -24.12 48.05 24.72
CA LEU A 507 -25.29 47.33 25.23
C LEU A 507 -26.29 48.24 25.97
N LYS A 508 -25.99 49.55 26.09
CA LYS A 508 -26.93 50.53 26.64
C LYS A 508 -28.22 50.51 25.82
N GLY A 509 -29.38 50.53 26.49
CA GLY A 509 -30.69 50.43 25.85
C GLY A 509 -31.13 49.02 25.43
N LEU A 510 -30.26 48.01 25.57
CA LEU A 510 -30.60 46.60 25.28
C LEU A 510 -31.00 45.80 26.53
N THR A 511 -31.31 46.46 27.65
CA THR A 511 -31.85 45.84 28.87
C THR A 511 -33.07 44.97 28.54
N GLY A 512 -33.14 43.76 29.12
CA GLY A 512 -34.20 42.78 28.87
C GLY A 512 -34.08 42.02 27.53
N LYS A 513 -33.27 42.48 26.56
CA LYS A 513 -33.08 41.76 25.28
C LYS A 513 -32.33 40.45 25.50
N GLU A 514 -32.65 39.44 24.68
CA GLU A 514 -32.06 38.09 24.80
C GLU A 514 -30.65 38.02 24.21
N PHE A 515 -29.69 37.59 25.03
CA PHE A 515 -28.35 37.20 24.62
C PHE A 515 -28.27 35.69 24.42
N LYS A 516 -27.92 35.28 23.19
CA LYS A 516 -27.86 33.90 22.73
C LYS A 516 -26.42 33.39 22.83
N ALA A 517 -26.07 32.84 23.99
CA ALA A 517 -24.73 32.29 24.22
C ALA A 517 -24.45 31.04 23.35
N SER A 518 -23.18 30.90 22.96
CA SER A 518 -22.61 29.81 22.15
C SER A 518 -21.30 29.26 22.73
N GLN A 519 -20.50 30.08 23.42
CA GLN A 519 -19.30 29.64 24.15
C GLN A 519 -19.22 30.24 25.57
N PHE A 520 -18.38 29.65 26.42
CA PHE A 520 -18.16 30.04 27.81
C PHE A 520 -16.68 29.93 28.21
N VAL A 521 -16.20 30.87 29.03
CA VAL A 521 -14.94 30.77 29.78
C VAL A 521 -15.09 31.35 31.20
N LYS A 522 -14.27 30.88 32.15
CA LYS A 522 -13.92 31.66 33.34
C LYS A 522 -12.58 32.36 33.13
N VAL A 523 -12.49 33.62 33.55
CA VAL A 523 -11.26 34.41 33.71
C VAL A 523 -11.06 34.65 35.19
N GLY A 524 -10.06 34.00 35.79
CA GLY A 524 -10.03 33.78 37.24
C GLY A 524 -11.33 33.09 37.68
N GLN A 525 -12.06 33.71 38.62
CA GLN A 525 -13.40 33.25 39.02
C GLN A 525 -14.54 33.87 38.18
N THR A 526 -14.28 34.93 37.41
CA THR A 526 -15.31 35.69 36.69
C THR A 526 -15.76 34.96 35.42
N SER A 527 -17.07 34.74 35.27
CA SER A 527 -17.67 34.05 34.12
C SER A 527 -17.92 35.00 32.94
N TYR A 528 -17.52 34.59 31.73
CA TYR A 528 -17.80 35.29 30.47
C TYR A 528 -18.43 34.32 29.46
N TYR A 529 -19.39 34.82 28.69
CA TYR A 529 -20.07 34.07 27.64
C TYR A 529 -19.92 34.79 26.29
N PHE A 530 -19.60 34.04 25.24
CA PHE A 530 -19.63 34.51 23.86
C PHE A 530 -20.99 34.20 23.25
N GLY A 531 -21.54 35.11 22.46
CA GLY A 531 -22.89 34.97 21.90
C GLY A 531 -23.33 36.18 21.11
N THR A 532 -24.62 36.18 20.72
CA THR A 532 -25.22 37.23 19.90
C THR A 532 -26.38 37.92 20.60
N VAL A 533 -26.50 39.23 20.41
CA VAL A 533 -27.65 40.07 20.81
C VAL A 533 -27.79 41.23 19.85
N ASN A 534 -28.98 41.45 19.29
CA ASN A 534 -29.29 42.56 18.38
C ASN A 534 -28.22 42.78 17.28
N ALA A 535 -27.92 41.73 16.50
CA ALA A 535 -26.84 41.61 15.51
C ALA A 535 -25.39 41.72 16.04
N LEU A 536 -25.15 42.33 17.21
CA LEU A 536 -23.83 42.35 17.85
C LEU A 536 -23.40 40.94 18.29
N THR A 537 -22.11 40.63 18.13
CA THR A 537 -21.52 39.32 18.46
C THR A 537 -20.24 39.52 19.29
N GLY A 538 -20.10 38.82 20.41
CA GLY A 538 -18.96 39.00 21.29
C GLY A 538 -19.14 38.44 22.70
N TRP A 539 -18.20 38.77 23.57
CA TRP A 539 -18.13 38.36 24.98
C TRP A 539 -18.85 39.35 25.89
N VAL A 540 -19.69 38.82 26.78
CA VAL A 540 -20.37 39.56 27.86
C VAL A 540 -20.06 38.89 29.20
N ASN A 541 -19.87 39.69 30.25
CA ASN A 541 -19.64 39.21 31.62
C ASN A 541 -20.97 38.72 32.21
N LEU A 542 -20.98 37.57 32.91
CA LEU A 542 -22.18 37.03 33.53
C LEU A 542 -22.88 38.03 34.46
N ASN A 543 -22.15 38.91 35.16
CA ASN A 543 -22.75 39.89 36.07
C ASN A 543 -23.63 40.94 35.33
N GLN A 544 -23.50 41.06 34.01
CA GLN A 544 -24.32 41.92 33.14
C GLN A 544 -25.55 41.21 32.56
N MET A 545 -25.81 39.97 33.02
CA MET A 545 -26.82 39.08 32.48
C MET A 545 -27.57 38.33 33.58
N THR A 546 -28.86 38.09 33.38
CA THR A 546 -29.64 37.13 34.17
C THR A 546 -29.82 35.86 33.34
N LEU A 547 -29.66 34.68 33.94
CA LEU A 547 -29.93 33.41 33.25
C LEU A 547 -31.43 33.33 32.95
N LYS A 548 -31.79 33.14 31.68
CA LYS A 548 -33.19 32.99 31.28
C LYS A 548 -33.62 31.56 31.58
N SER A 549 -34.27 31.37 32.73
CA SER A 549 -34.87 30.10 33.14
C SER A 549 -35.90 29.64 32.10
N VAL A 550 -35.53 28.63 31.30
CA VAL A 550 -36.44 28.03 30.32
C VAL A 550 -37.27 26.97 31.03
N SER A 551 -38.52 27.30 31.35
CA SER A 551 -39.49 26.33 31.86
C SER A 551 -39.62 25.16 30.84
N PRO A 552 -39.70 23.89 31.27
CA PRO A 552 -39.43 22.75 30.41
C PRO A 552 -40.49 22.55 29.33
N SER A 553 -40.18 22.97 28.10
CA SER A 553 -40.97 22.61 26.92
C SER A 553 -40.93 21.09 26.70
N LYS A 554 -42.09 20.50 26.39
CA LYS A 554 -42.25 19.04 26.26
C LYS A 554 -41.36 18.49 25.13
N THR A 555 -40.76 17.33 25.40
CA THR A 555 -40.05 16.48 24.42
C THR A 555 -38.78 17.08 23.79
N ALA A 556 -37.78 17.36 24.63
CA ALA A 556 -36.39 17.47 24.14
C ALA A 556 -35.95 16.12 23.52
N VAL A 557 -35.53 16.12 22.25
CA VAL A 557 -35.09 14.91 21.53
C VAL A 557 -33.83 14.34 22.17
N LYS A 558 -33.97 13.20 22.85
CA LYS A 558 -32.88 12.54 23.58
C LYS A 558 -32.03 11.73 22.59
N ILE A 559 -30.81 12.20 22.35
CA ILE A 559 -29.79 11.46 21.59
C ILE A 559 -28.85 10.76 22.58
N THR A 560 -28.64 9.46 22.41
CA THR A 560 -27.68 8.67 23.21
C THR A 560 -26.85 7.74 22.31
N ASP A 561 -25.88 7.04 22.91
CA ASP A 561 -25.14 5.92 22.32
C ASP A 561 -24.40 6.27 21.01
N MET A 562 -24.08 7.56 20.81
CA MET A 562 -23.44 8.06 19.60
C MET A 562 -21.97 7.62 19.53
N LYS A 563 -21.67 6.79 18.53
CA LYS A 563 -20.36 6.15 18.32
C LYS A 563 -20.04 6.01 16.84
N ASN A 564 -18.75 6.04 16.50
CA ASN A 564 -18.28 5.65 15.18
C ASN A 564 -18.32 4.13 15.05
N VAL A 565 -18.61 3.63 13.84
CA VAL A 565 -18.71 2.19 13.52
C VAL A 565 -18.15 1.91 12.12
N LYS A 566 -17.84 0.65 11.82
CA LYS A 566 -17.40 0.20 10.48
C LYS A 566 -18.39 -0.83 9.95
N LEU A 567 -19.55 -0.33 9.51
CA LEU A 567 -20.65 -1.13 9.01
C LEU A 567 -20.96 -0.76 7.55
N ILE A 568 -21.70 -1.62 6.87
CA ILE A 568 -22.20 -1.38 5.53
C ILE A 568 -23.64 -1.88 5.46
N GLY A 569 -24.56 -1.11 4.86
CA GLY A 569 -25.98 -1.45 4.90
C GLY A 569 -26.68 -1.29 3.57
N ARG A 570 -27.70 -2.13 3.35
CA ARG A 570 -28.59 -2.05 2.21
C ARG A 570 -29.89 -1.38 2.60
N THR A 571 -30.22 -0.27 1.98
CA THR A 571 -31.49 0.43 2.21
C THR A 571 -32.67 -0.36 1.68
N ASP A 572 -33.86 -0.10 2.22
CA ASP A 572 -35.09 -0.74 1.78
C ASP A 572 -35.33 -0.60 0.26
N ALA A 573 -35.95 -1.61 -0.33
CA ALA A 573 -36.16 -1.73 -1.76
C ALA A 573 -37.16 -0.71 -2.34
N LYS A 574 -38.06 -0.16 -1.52
CA LYS A 574 -39.13 0.76 -1.94
C LYS A 574 -39.06 2.13 -1.25
N ASN A 575 -38.77 2.17 0.06
CA ASN A 575 -38.90 3.36 0.90
C ASN A 575 -37.69 3.59 1.81
N ALA A 576 -36.79 4.52 1.42
CA ALA A 576 -35.67 4.96 2.25
C ALA A 576 -35.87 6.41 2.70
N VAL A 577 -35.83 6.66 4.02
CA VAL A 577 -35.97 8.01 4.61
C VAL A 577 -34.67 8.43 5.29
N LEU A 578 -33.99 9.43 4.71
CA LEU A 578 -32.86 10.12 5.33
C LEU A 578 -33.31 11.42 6.00
N TYR A 579 -32.61 11.79 7.07
CA TYR A 579 -32.67 13.09 7.74
C TYR A 579 -31.32 13.80 7.60
N THR A 580 -31.34 15.13 7.43
CA THR A 580 -30.09 15.91 7.21
C THR A 580 -29.17 15.94 8.43
N ASP A 581 -29.74 15.77 9.63
CA ASP A 581 -29.07 15.69 10.92
C ASP A 581 -29.95 14.81 11.86
N ILE A 582 -29.35 14.18 12.87
CA ILE A 582 -30.07 13.26 13.76
C ILE A 582 -31.09 13.97 14.66
N LYS A 583 -30.86 15.23 15.05
CA LYS A 583 -31.79 16.01 15.88
C LYS A 583 -32.89 16.65 15.03
N SER A 584 -32.57 16.96 13.77
CA SER A 584 -33.50 17.48 12.76
C SER A 584 -34.73 16.58 12.54
N THR A 585 -35.82 17.22 12.11
CA THR A 585 -37.01 16.59 11.50
C THR A 585 -37.00 16.72 9.97
N LYS A 586 -36.13 17.58 9.41
CA LYS A 586 -36.02 17.77 7.96
C LYS A 586 -35.44 16.52 7.29
N LYS A 587 -36.20 15.95 6.36
CA LYS A 587 -35.76 14.88 5.49
C LYS A 587 -34.73 15.40 4.48
N ALA A 588 -33.77 14.57 4.08
CA ALA A 588 -32.89 14.89 2.95
C ALA A 588 -33.67 14.81 1.63
N GLN A 589 -33.24 15.56 0.61
CA GLN A 589 -33.80 15.44 -0.75
C GLN A 589 -33.44 14.09 -1.40
N THR A 590 -32.29 13.52 -1.05
CA THR A 590 -31.83 12.22 -1.53
C THR A 590 -32.62 11.08 -0.90
N LYS A 591 -33.28 10.28 -1.74
CA LYS A 591 -33.93 8.99 -1.38
C LYS A 591 -33.09 7.83 -1.93
N PRO A 592 -32.06 7.34 -1.22
CA PRO A 592 -31.21 6.25 -1.69
C PRO A 592 -31.94 4.91 -1.52
N VAL A 593 -32.97 4.64 -2.33
CA VAL A 593 -33.75 3.38 -2.29
C VAL A 593 -33.01 2.24 -2.97
N ASN A 594 -33.08 1.04 -2.38
CA ASN A 594 -32.42 -0.17 -2.89
C ASN A 594 -30.92 0.03 -3.17
N MET A 595 -30.22 0.80 -2.34
CA MET A 595 -28.79 1.13 -2.48
C MET A 595 -27.98 0.55 -1.32
N GLN A 596 -26.73 0.19 -1.61
CA GLN A 596 -25.75 -0.10 -0.57
C GLN A 596 -25.04 1.19 -0.16
N LEU A 597 -24.90 1.43 1.14
CA LEU A 597 -24.24 2.61 1.72
C LEU A 597 -23.23 2.17 2.79
N TYR A 598 -22.17 2.96 2.98
CA TYR A 598 -21.32 2.81 4.17
C TYR A 598 -22.05 3.39 5.39
N ILE A 599 -21.91 2.75 6.54
CA ILE A 599 -22.44 3.20 7.83
C ILE A 599 -21.22 3.48 8.72
N ASN A 600 -20.95 4.77 8.92
CA ASN A 600 -19.77 5.24 9.65
C ASN A 600 -20.10 5.63 11.09
N GLN A 601 -21.38 5.86 11.40
CA GLN A 601 -21.85 6.29 12.72
C GLN A 601 -23.14 5.54 13.13
N SER A 602 -23.30 5.34 14.42
CA SER A 602 -24.45 4.72 15.08
C SER A 602 -24.85 5.58 16.28
N ALA A 603 -26.13 5.83 16.49
CA ALA A 603 -26.65 6.57 17.65
C ALA A 603 -28.14 6.24 17.86
N LYS A 604 -28.67 6.46 19.06
CA LYS A 604 -30.11 6.36 19.34
C LYS A 604 -30.78 7.72 19.36
N LYS A 605 -31.97 7.84 18.76
CA LYS A 605 -32.85 9.01 18.78
C LYS A 605 -34.16 8.60 19.46
N ASN A 606 -34.43 9.15 20.65
CA ASN A 606 -35.56 8.74 21.50
C ASN A 606 -35.61 7.20 21.67
N ASN A 607 -34.45 6.62 22.02
CA ASN A 607 -34.18 5.18 22.17
C ASN A 607 -34.30 4.28 20.91
N LYS A 608 -34.75 4.79 19.75
CA LYS A 608 -34.74 4.06 18.46
C LYS A 608 -33.38 4.18 17.76
N GLN A 609 -32.92 3.16 17.04
CA GLN A 609 -31.57 3.11 16.47
C GLN A 609 -31.49 3.84 15.11
N TYR A 610 -30.49 4.69 14.96
CA TYR A 610 -30.20 5.42 13.73
C TYR A 610 -28.73 5.24 13.31
N TYR A 611 -28.49 5.35 12.01
CA TYR A 611 -27.18 5.19 11.38
C TYR A 611 -26.82 6.41 10.53
N GLY A 612 -25.60 6.91 10.69
CA GLY A 612 -25.03 7.96 9.84
C GLY A 612 -24.39 7.32 8.61
N VAL A 613 -24.95 7.60 7.43
CA VAL A 613 -24.62 6.92 6.18
C VAL A 613 -23.84 7.78 5.19
N ALA A 614 -22.98 7.14 4.41
CA ALA A 614 -22.17 7.75 3.37
C ALA A 614 -22.26 6.98 2.03
N ASP A 615 -22.03 7.69 0.93
CA ASP A 615 -22.02 7.13 -0.42
C ASP A 615 -20.72 6.33 -0.73
N PRO A 616 -20.58 5.69 -1.89
CA PRO A 616 -19.37 4.95 -2.28
C PRO A 616 -18.08 5.79 -2.37
N LYS A 617 -18.17 7.14 -2.39
CA LYS A 617 -17.05 8.08 -2.32
C LYS A 617 -16.81 8.57 -0.88
N ASN A 618 -17.42 7.91 0.11
CA ASN A 618 -17.42 8.24 1.53
C ASN A 618 -18.02 9.63 1.86
N LYS A 619 -18.80 10.24 0.96
CA LYS A 619 -19.51 11.50 1.22
C LYS A 619 -20.71 11.23 2.11
N PHE A 620 -20.76 11.89 3.27
CA PHE A 620 -21.90 11.81 4.19
C PHE A 620 -23.20 12.26 3.50
N LEU A 621 -24.26 11.45 3.64
CA LEU A 621 -25.57 11.70 3.05
C LEU A 621 -26.62 12.14 4.08
N GLY A 622 -26.54 11.64 5.31
CA GLY A 622 -27.53 11.90 6.36
C GLY A 622 -27.66 10.76 7.38
N TRP A 623 -28.71 10.85 8.20
CA TRP A 623 -29.09 9.83 9.17
C TRP A 623 -30.33 9.05 8.72
N ILE A 624 -30.28 7.72 8.82
CA ILE A 624 -31.37 6.80 8.48
C ILE A 624 -31.76 5.99 9.73
N SER A 625 -33.03 5.59 9.88
CA SER A 625 -33.42 4.63 10.93
C SER A 625 -33.01 3.22 10.53
N ASP A 626 -32.62 2.41 11.51
CA ASP A 626 -32.59 0.95 11.46
C ASP A 626 -33.70 0.32 10.58
N THR A 627 -34.96 0.73 10.75
CA THR A 627 -36.12 0.20 10.00
C THR A 627 -36.04 0.36 8.48
N PHE A 628 -35.13 1.19 7.96
CA PHE A 628 -34.97 1.46 6.54
C PHE A 628 -33.61 1.00 5.97
N ILE A 629 -32.75 0.36 6.77
CA ILE A 629 -31.44 -0.14 6.32
C ILE A 629 -31.06 -1.45 7.03
N LYS A 630 -30.72 -2.48 6.26
CA LYS A 630 -30.22 -3.76 6.79
C LYS A 630 -28.69 -3.76 6.74
N GLU A 631 -28.07 -3.61 7.91
CA GLU A 631 -26.63 -3.52 8.09
C GLU A 631 -25.92 -4.88 8.14
N LYS A 632 -24.62 -4.86 7.85
CA LYS A 632 -23.68 -5.97 8.02
C LYS A 632 -22.33 -5.43 8.49
N GLN A 633 -21.56 -6.28 9.16
CA GLN A 633 -20.16 -6.00 9.50
C GLN A 633 -19.35 -5.78 8.22
N PHE A 634 -18.50 -4.74 8.22
CA PHE A 634 -17.57 -4.45 7.12
C PHE A 634 -16.13 -4.51 7.64
N LYS A 635 -15.33 -5.43 7.09
CA LYS A 635 -13.93 -5.63 7.50
C LYS A 635 -13.02 -5.87 6.30
N THR A 636 -11.99 -5.05 6.13
CA THR A 636 -10.85 -5.41 5.26
C THR A 636 -10.10 -6.60 5.87
N VAL A 637 -9.88 -7.64 5.07
CA VAL A 637 -9.21 -8.90 5.47
C VAL A 637 -7.85 -9.11 4.79
N SER A 638 -7.58 -8.45 3.67
CA SER A 638 -6.24 -8.41 3.06
C SER A 638 -6.03 -7.14 2.23
N TRP A 639 -4.78 -6.68 2.16
CA TRP A 639 -4.30 -5.62 1.25
C TRP A 639 -3.32 -6.15 0.19
N THR A 640 -3.12 -7.48 0.10
CA THR A 640 -2.22 -8.10 -0.88
C THR A 640 -2.70 -7.78 -2.31
N LYS A 641 -1.80 -7.27 -3.15
CA LYS A 641 -2.11 -6.91 -4.53
C LYS A 641 -1.76 -8.09 -5.46
N MET A 642 -2.76 -8.80 -5.99
CA MET A 642 -2.53 -9.94 -6.91
C MET A 642 -3.50 -9.91 -8.12
N PRO A 643 -3.10 -10.44 -9.28
CA PRO A 643 -4.02 -10.69 -10.39
C PRO A 643 -4.92 -11.90 -10.10
N TYR A 644 -6.19 -11.80 -10.48
CA TYR A 644 -7.19 -12.88 -10.41
C TYR A 644 -7.83 -13.08 -11.79
N THR A 645 -8.09 -14.32 -12.19
CA THR A 645 -8.84 -14.61 -13.43
C THR A 645 -10.36 -14.53 -13.21
N ILE A 646 -11.07 -13.98 -14.21
CA ILE A 646 -12.52 -13.78 -14.20
C ILE A 646 -13.22 -15.11 -14.51
N LYS A 647 -13.83 -15.72 -13.49
CA LYS A 647 -14.65 -16.94 -13.58
C LYS A 647 -16.04 -16.68 -14.15
N LYS A 648 -16.62 -15.49 -13.91
CA LYS A 648 -17.97 -15.12 -14.37
C LYS A 648 -17.98 -13.82 -15.19
N SER A 649 -17.64 -13.94 -16.48
CA SER A 649 -17.65 -12.82 -17.44
C SER A 649 -19.00 -12.10 -17.57
N SER A 650 -20.12 -12.80 -17.36
CA SER A 650 -21.46 -12.20 -17.33
C SER A 650 -21.74 -11.32 -16.09
N GLY A 651 -20.82 -11.28 -15.13
CA GLY A 651 -20.89 -10.45 -13.93
C GLY A 651 -20.59 -8.97 -14.17
N TYR A 652 -20.62 -8.21 -13.08
CA TYR A 652 -20.44 -6.75 -13.07
C TYR A 652 -19.48 -6.33 -11.96
N ILE A 653 -18.80 -5.21 -12.20
CA ILE A 653 -18.05 -4.45 -11.21
C ILE A 653 -19.00 -3.42 -10.59
N TYR A 654 -18.96 -3.28 -9.28
CA TYR A 654 -19.80 -2.37 -8.50
C TYR A 654 -18.97 -1.24 -7.88
N SER A 655 -19.57 -0.10 -7.54
CA SER A 655 -18.88 0.99 -6.83
C SER A 655 -18.66 0.73 -5.34
N ILE A 656 -19.36 -0.27 -4.78
CA ILE A 656 -19.36 -0.62 -3.36
C ILE A 656 -19.69 -2.12 -3.19
N PRO A 657 -19.15 -2.82 -2.17
CA PRO A 657 -19.44 -4.23 -1.92
C PRO A 657 -20.93 -4.50 -1.69
N GLY A 658 -21.56 -5.37 -2.48
CA GLY A 658 -23.01 -5.59 -2.42
C GLY A 658 -23.86 -4.51 -3.11
N GLY A 659 -23.26 -3.72 -4.01
CA GLY A 659 -23.94 -2.67 -4.77
C GLY A 659 -25.18 -3.14 -5.55
N SER A 660 -26.13 -2.22 -5.74
CA SER A 660 -27.34 -2.41 -6.54
C SER A 660 -27.10 -2.45 -8.06
N LYS A 661 -28.17 -2.64 -8.86
CA LYS A 661 -28.15 -2.38 -10.31
C LYS A 661 -27.68 -0.94 -10.63
N SER A 662 -28.12 0.06 -9.87
CA SER A 662 -27.72 1.48 -10.01
C SER A 662 -26.34 1.82 -9.44
N GLN A 663 -25.60 0.82 -8.93
CA GLN A 663 -24.23 0.96 -8.41
C GLN A 663 -23.24 0.08 -9.19
N ARG A 664 -23.60 -0.36 -10.39
CA ARG A 664 -22.70 -1.00 -11.35
C ARG A 664 -21.83 0.05 -12.05
N ILE A 665 -20.56 -0.25 -12.25
CA ILE A 665 -19.61 0.58 -13.01
C ILE A 665 -19.47 0.03 -14.44
N LYS A 666 -19.10 -1.26 -14.57
CA LYS A 666 -18.70 -1.88 -15.84
C LYS A 666 -19.07 -3.38 -15.83
N LYS A 667 -19.31 -4.00 -16.99
CA LYS A 667 -19.59 -5.44 -17.11
C LYS A 667 -18.27 -6.19 -17.30
N LEU A 668 -18.07 -7.33 -16.64
CA LEU A 668 -16.79 -8.05 -16.68
C LEU A 668 -16.42 -8.53 -18.10
N SER A 669 -17.40 -8.85 -18.95
CA SER A 669 -17.21 -9.16 -20.37
C SER A 669 -16.83 -7.97 -21.25
N THR A 670 -16.58 -6.78 -20.69
CA THR A 670 -16.15 -5.57 -21.43
C THR A 670 -14.75 -5.12 -21.02
N LEU A 671 -13.97 -6.04 -20.46
CA LEU A 671 -12.56 -5.85 -20.14
C LEU A 671 -11.69 -6.44 -21.25
N SER A 672 -10.62 -5.72 -21.57
CA SER A 672 -9.49 -6.09 -22.42
C SER A 672 -8.85 -7.42 -22.00
N SER A 673 -8.71 -7.64 -20.70
CA SER A 673 -8.14 -8.85 -20.12
C SER A 673 -9.18 -9.77 -19.47
N LYS A 674 -8.91 -11.08 -19.49
CA LYS A 674 -9.58 -12.08 -18.65
C LYS A 674 -9.06 -12.08 -17.20
N THR A 675 -7.93 -11.43 -16.92
CA THR A 675 -7.44 -11.16 -15.58
C THR A 675 -7.88 -9.77 -15.11
N ILE A 676 -8.02 -9.61 -13.80
CA ILE A 676 -8.32 -8.33 -13.15
C ILE A 676 -7.42 -8.16 -11.93
N GLN A 677 -6.91 -6.94 -11.72
CA GLN A 677 -5.99 -6.67 -10.62
C GLN A 677 -6.79 -6.42 -9.34
N VAL A 678 -6.58 -7.24 -8.30
CA VAL A 678 -7.15 -7.05 -6.97
C VAL A 678 -6.18 -6.24 -6.11
N ILE A 679 -6.64 -5.11 -5.57
CA ILE A 679 -5.87 -4.21 -4.69
C ILE A 679 -6.21 -4.34 -3.20
N ARG A 680 -7.34 -4.97 -2.86
CA ARG A 680 -7.81 -5.19 -1.47
C ARG A 680 -8.88 -6.28 -1.45
N THR A 681 -8.95 -7.05 -0.36
CA THR A 681 -10.06 -7.97 -0.10
C THR A 681 -10.80 -7.57 1.18
N ASP A 682 -12.11 -7.38 1.06
CA ASP A 682 -13.04 -6.95 2.10
C ASP A 682 -14.13 -8.03 2.35
N LYS A 683 -14.62 -8.15 3.58
CA LYS A 683 -15.78 -8.99 3.94
C LYS A 683 -17.00 -8.13 4.30
N VAL A 684 -18.18 -8.59 3.86
CA VAL A 684 -19.52 -8.01 4.12
C VAL A 684 -20.38 -9.07 4.81
N GLY A 685 -20.32 -9.11 6.14
CA GLY A 685 -20.66 -10.34 6.87
C GLY A 685 -19.80 -11.49 6.34
N ASN A 686 -20.44 -12.59 5.91
CA ASN A 686 -19.73 -13.77 5.40
C ASN A 686 -19.30 -13.65 3.93
N ALA A 687 -19.83 -12.69 3.16
CA ALA A 687 -19.52 -12.56 1.73
C ALA A 687 -18.17 -11.86 1.50
N VAL A 688 -17.31 -12.44 0.66
CA VAL A 688 -16.00 -11.88 0.28
C VAL A 688 -16.14 -11.03 -1.00
N TRP A 689 -15.50 -9.86 -0.99
CA TRP A 689 -15.48 -8.89 -2.09
C TRP A 689 -14.08 -8.36 -2.31
N HIS A 690 -13.63 -8.33 -3.55
CA HIS A 690 -12.34 -7.78 -3.94
C HIS A 690 -12.53 -6.36 -4.47
N LYS A 691 -11.79 -5.40 -3.90
CA LYS A 691 -11.59 -4.11 -4.55
C LYS A 691 -10.59 -4.31 -5.68
N VAL A 692 -10.97 -3.91 -6.87
CA VAL A 692 -10.21 -4.07 -8.10
C VAL A 692 -9.72 -2.74 -8.66
N LEU A 693 -8.61 -2.78 -9.37
CA LEU A 693 -8.07 -1.72 -10.23
C LEU A 693 -8.18 -2.20 -11.69
N LEU A 694 -8.64 -1.30 -12.57
CA LEU A 694 -8.75 -1.55 -14.01
C LEU A 694 -7.65 -0.83 -14.79
N ASP A 695 -7.43 -1.24 -16.03
CA ASP A 695 -6.48 -0.66 -16.99
C ASP A 695 -6.73 0.85 -17.19
N ASP A 696 -7.99 1.28 -17.17
CA ASP A 696 -8.44 2.68 -17.22
C ASP A 696 -8.24 3.45 -15.88
N LYS A 697 -7.48 2.86 -14.95
CA LYS A 697 -7.21 3.33 -13.57
C LYS A 697 -8.44 3.51 -12.68
N THR A 698 -9.65 3.20 -13.15
CA THR A 698 -10.83 3.20 -12.28
C THR A 698 -10.75 2.07 -11.26
N THR A 699 -11.41 2.25 -10.11
CA THR A 699 -11.51 1.19 -9.09
C THR A 699 -12.96 0.88 -8.77
N GLY A 700 -13.21 -0.38 -8.44
CA GLY A 700 -14.54 -0.89 -8.11
C GLY A 700 -14.46 -2.18 -7.31
N TYR A 701 -15.55 -2.93 -7.28
CA TYR A 701 -15.73 -4.11 -6.46
C TYR A 701 -16.33 -5.28 -7.21
N VAL A 702 -15.74 -6.46 -7.05
CA VAL A 702 -16.18 -7.73 -7.62
C VAL A 702 -16.35 -8.74 -6.48
N PRO A 703 -17.47 -9.50 -6.40
CA PRO A 703 -17.58 -10.56 -5.41
C PRO A 703 -16.63 -11.71 -5.76
N ASP A 704 -16.05 -12.33 -4.74
CA ASP A 704 -15.13 -13.48 -4.86
C ASP A 704 -15.66 -14.57 -5.81
N SER A 705 -16.95 -14.89 -5.73
CA SER A 705 -17.61 -15.89 -6.58
C SER A 705 -17.69 -15.56 -8.08
N TYR A 706 -17.23 -14.39 -8.53
CA TYR A 706 -17.06 -14.05 -9.96
C TYR A 706 -15.60 -14.24 -10.45
N LEU A 707 -14.68 -14.56 -9.54
CA LEU A 707 -13.26 -14.79 -9.80
C LEU A 707 -12.89 -16.26 -9.53
N TYR A 708 -11.67 -16.65 -9.86
CA TYR A 708 -11.05 -17.86 -9.34
C TYR A 708 -10.29 -17.50 -8.05
N SER A 709 -10.78 -17.99 -6.92
CA SER A 709 -10.17 -17.80 -5.60
C SER A 709 -8.88 -18.61 -5.49
N GLN A 710 -7.75 -17.96 -5.21
CA GLN A 710 -6.46 -18.61 -4.97
C GLN A 710 -6.30 -18.94 -3.48
N ASN A 711 -6.05 -20.20 -3.16
CA ASN A 711 -5.67 -20.69 -1.83
C ASN A 711 -4.15 -20.64 -1.70
N VAL A 712 -3.64 -19.94 -0.68
CA VAL A 712 -2.19 -19.91 -0.37
C VAL A 712 -1.97 -20.45 1.03
N VAL A 713 -1.33 -21.60 1.13
CA VAL A 713 -0.79 -22.16 2.37
C VAL A 713 0.61 -21.59 2.58
N LYS A 714 0.85 -21.02 3.76
CA LYS A 714 2.16 -20.53 4.20
C LYS A 714 2.69 -21.47 5.27
N LEU A 715 3.85 -22.07 5.00
CA LEU A 715 4.63 -22.87 5.94
C LEU A 715 5.88 -22.08 6.33
N LYS A 716 6.45 -22.34 7.50
CA LYS A 716 7.76 -21.82 7.87
C LYS A 716 8.81 -22.85 7.49
N ALA A 717 9.91 -22.43 6.88
CA ALA A 717 11.10 -23.28 6.86
C ALA A 717 11.70 -23.36 8.28
N PRO A 718 12.37 -24.47 8.66
CA PRO A 718 13.03 -24.59 9.96
C PRO A 718 14.26 -23.69 10.12
N GLU A 719 14.74 -23.06 9.04
CA GLU A 719 16.00 -22.31 8.99
C GLU A 719 15.83 -20.96 8.25
N SER A 720 16.72 -20.01 8.51
CA SER A 720 16.74 -18.72 7.79
C SER A 720 17.30 -18.87 6.38
N LEU A 721 17.03 -17.89 5.52
CA LEU A 721 17.49 -17.91 4.12
C LEU A 721 19.02 -17.95 4.03
N GLU A 722 19.73 -17.27 4.93
CA GLU A 722 21.19 -17.25 5.03
C GLU A 722 21.77 -18.64 5.37
N VAL A 723 21.19 -19.33 6.36
CA VAL A 723 21.61 -20.70 6.74
C VAL A 723 21.30 -21.67 5.60
N ALA A 724 20.12 -21.54 5.00
CA ALA A 724 19.68 -22.36 3.88
C ALA A 724 20.62 -22.22 2.66
N VAL A 725 20.98 -20.99 2.28
CA VAL A 725 21.95 -20.71 1.21
C VAL A 725 23.34 -21.28 1.56
N ALA A 726 23.82 -21.08 2.80
CA ALA A 726 25.12 -21.60 3.22
C ALA A 726 25.20 -23.14 3.13
N LYS A 727 24.10 -23.87 3.38
CA LYS A 727 24.02 -25.31 3.13
C LYS A 727 24.09 -25.65 1.64
N GLN A 728 23.37 -24.94 0.77
CA GLN A 728 23.45 -25.14 -0.68
C GLN A 728 24.87 -24.90 -1.21
N SER A 729 25.57 -23.88 -0.70
CA SER A 729 26.94 -23.56 -1.12
C SER A 729 27.95 -24.63 -0.73
N ARG A 730 27.75 -25.34 0.39
CA ARG A 730 28.58 -26.49 0.80
C ARG A 730 28.49 -27.70 -0.14
N LEU A 731 27.48 -27.76 -1.02
CA LEU A 731 27.38 -28.80 -2.06
C LEU A 731 28.34 -28.54 -3.25
N LYS A 732 28.97 -27.36 -3.34
CA LYS A 732 29.89 -27.01 -4.43
C LYS A 732 31.21 -27.77 -4.30
N ASN A 733 31.50 -28.65 -5.26
CA ASN A 733 32.78 -29.33 -5.44
C ASN A 733 33.34 -29.00 -6.83
N PRO A 734 34.25 -28.00 -6.95
CA PRO A 734 34.83 -27.58 -8.22
C PRO A 734 35.59 -28.71 -8.94
N ALA A 735 36.34 -29.54 -8.21
CA ALA A 735 37.11 -30.64 -8.78
C ALA A 735 36.26 -31.75 -9.43
N ARG A 736 34.96 -31.82 -9.10
CA ARG A 736 33.98 -32.71 -9.73
C ARG A 736 32.90 -31.98 -10.53
N ASN A 737 33.00 -30.66 -10.68
CA ASN A 737 31.95 -29.79 -11.27
C ASN A 737 30.53 -30.12 -10.74
N ALA A 738 30.42 -30.30 -9.42
CA ALA A 738 29.20 -30.72 -8.73
C ALA A 738 28.70 -29.63 -7.77
N GLY A 739 27.39 -29.64 -7.50
CA GLY A 739 26.69 -28.63 -6.69
C GLY A 739 25.70 -27.78 -7.51
N PRO A 740 25.17 -26.67 -6.94
CA PRO A 740 24.28 -25.76 -7.63
C PRO A 740 24.96 -25.06 -8.82
N LYS A 741 24.26 -24.97 -9.95
CA LYS A 741 24.77 -24.45 -11.22
C LYS A 741 23.92 -23.32 -11.78
N VAL A 742 24.52 -22.52 -12.66
CA VAL A 742 23.81 -21.61 -13.56
C VAL A 742 24.00 -22.12 -14.98
N VAL A 743 22.88 -22.38 -15.66
CA VAL A 743 22.85 -22.75 -17.09
C VAL A 743 22.58 -21.51 -17.95
N PHE A 744 23.28 -21.39 -19.08
CA PHE A 744 23.19 -20.27 -20.00
C PHE A 744 23.62 -20.63 -21.44
N SER A 745 23.12 -19.88 -22.42
CA SER A 745 23.51 -19.99 -23.83
C SER A 745 24.52 -18.90 -24.22
N THR A 746 25.39 -19.18 -25.18
CA THR A 746 26.28 -18.22 -25.86
C THR A 746 26.13 -18.38 -27.37
N PRO A 747 26.53 -17.39 -28.20
CA PRO A 747 26.50 -17.54 -29.67
C PRO A 747 27.32 -18.74 -30.18
N ALA A 748 28.36 -19.15 -29.45
CA ALA A 748 29.21 -20.29 -29.81
C ALA A 748 28.67 -21.65 -29.30
N ARG A 749 27.85 -21.67 -28.24
CA ARG A 749 27.27 -22.90 -27.67
C ARG A 749 25.90 -22.65 -27.05
N VAL A 750 24.91 -23.39 -27.52
CA VAL A 750 23.52 -23.39 -27.00
C VAL A 750 23.46 -23.74 -25.51
N TYR A 751 24.31 -24.65 -25.05
CA TYR A 751 24.39 -25.08 -23.65
C TYR A 751 25.77 -24.81 -23.07
N ASN A 752 25.79 -24.08 -21.95
CA ASN A 752 26.94 -23.84 -21.10
C ASN A 752 26.44 -23.89 -19.65
N GLU A 753 27.30 -24.33 -18.74
CA GLU A 753 27.03 -24.34 -17.30
C GLU A 753 28.27 -23.90 -16.53
N ARG A 754 28.04 -23.33 -15.34
CA ARG A 754 29.06 -23.10 -14.31
C ARG A 754 28.46 -23.33 -12.93
N LEU A 755 29.28 -23.44 -11.89
CA LEU A 755 28.80 -23.35 -10.51
C LEU A 755 28.15 -21.97 -10.26
N ALA A 756 27.10 -21.96 -9.42
CA ALA A 756 26.34 -20.77 -9.08
C ALA A 756 27.00 -19.97 -7.94
N GLU A 757 26.93 -18.64 -8.02
CA GLU A 757 27.34 -17.78 -6.91
C GLU A 757 26.32 -17.81 -5.77
N ASP A 758 26.76 -17.56 -4.54
CA ASP A 758 25.89 -17.55 -3.35
C ASP A 758 24.75 -16.52 -3.46
N SER A 759 25.01 -15.41 -4.16
CA SER A 759 24.00 -14.40 -4.51
C SER A 759 22.96 -14.93 -5.51
N GLU A 760 23.36 -15.76 -6.47
CA GLU A 760 22.46 -16.38 -7.46
C GLU A 760 21.64 -17.52 -6.84
N ILE A 761 22.24 -18.31 -5.96
CA ILE A 761 21.54 -19.29 -5.12
C ILE A 761 20.47 -18.57 -4.29
N LYS A 762 20.87 -17.55 -3.52
CA LYS A 762 19.95 -16.75 -2.69
C LYS A 762 18.80 -16.13 -3.48
N ALA A 763 19.10 -15.53 -4.63
CA ALA A 763 18.10 -14.87 -5.48
C ALA A 763 17.03 -15.82 -6.06
N ASN A 764 17.33 -17.13 -6.18
CA ASN A 764 16.37 -18.13 -6.65
C ASN A 764 15.72 -18.94 -5.49
N MET A 765 16.25 -18.82 -4.26
CA MET A 765 15.64 -19.36 -3.05
C MET A 765 14.62 -18.40 -2.41
N ASP A 766 14.85 -17.07 -2.47
CA ASP A 766 13.98 -16.07 -1.84
C ASP A 766 12.53 -16.15 -2.35
N THR A 767 11.59 -16.39 -1.43
CA THR A 767 10.16 -16.56 -1.73
C THR A 767 9.35 -15.26 -1.61
N LYS A 768 9.93 -14.21 -1.01
CA LYS A 768 9.24 -13.01 -0.50
C LYS A 768 8.51 -12.20 -1.58
N ASN A 769 9.08 -12.12 -2.78
CA ASN A 769 8.51 -11.38 -3.90
C ASN A 769 7.82 -12.27 -4.93
N ALA A 770 8.34 -13.48 -5.18
CA ALA A 770 7.92 -14.36 -6.27
C ALA A 770 6.43 -14.75 -6.24
N LEU A 771 5.80 -14.81 -5.07
CA LEU A 771 4.37 -15.12 -4.95
C LEU A 771 3.45 -14.03 -5.54
N ASN A 772 3.93 -12.78 -5.62
CA ASN A 772 3.17 -11.66 -6.20
C ASN A 772 3.39 -11.50 -7.72
N ASP A 773 4.35 -12.24 -8.29
CA ASP A 773 4.69 -12.19 -9.71
C ASP A 773 3.73 -13.06 -10.55
N PRO A 774 3.28 -12.60 -11.74
CA PRO A 774 2.29 -13.33 -12.54
C PRO A 774 2.80 -14.66 -13.12
N GLU A 775 4.10 -14.84 -13.34
CA GLU A 775 4.69 -16.11 -13.80
C GLU A 775 5.39 -16.88 -12.66
N LEU A 776 6.20 -16.22 -11.84
CA LEU A 776 7.00 -16.90 -10.81
C LEU A 776 6.16 -17.48 -9.66
N LYS A 777 4.94 -16.98 -9.39
CA LYS A 777 4.06 -17.57 -8.36
C LYS A 777 3.82 -19.07 -8.56
N TYR A 778 3.88 -19.54 -9.80
CA TYR A 778 3.70 -20.94 -10.16
C TYR A 778 4.83 -21.86 -9.67
N GLN A 779 5.96 -21.32 -9.19
CA GLN A 779 6.96 -22.13 -8.48
C GLN A 779 6.45 -22.66 -7.13
N PHE A 780 5.37 -22.06 -6.61
CA PHE A 780 4.67 -22.45 -5.39
C PHE A 780 3.34 -23.19 -5.66
N LEU A 781 2.99 -23.49 -6.90
CA LEU A 781 1.75 -24.23 -7.20
C LEU A 781 1.79 -25.61 -6.50
N ASP A 782 0.70 -26.00 -5.82
CA ASP A 782 0.58 -27.33 -5.22
C ASP A 782 0.40 -28.38 -6.32
N LEU A 783 1.52 -28.95 -6.74
CA LEU A 783 1.58 -30.00 -7.76
C LEU A 783 0.91 -31.29 -7.26
N GLY A 784 0.73 -31.45 -5.94
CA GLY A 784 0.10 -32.61 -5.31
C GLY A 784 -1.43 -32.57 -5.22
N GLN A 785 -2.09 -31.75 -6.05
CA GLN A 785 -3.54 -31.76 -6.27
C GLN A 785 -3.90 -31.55 -7.75
N SER A 786 -4.88 -32.32 -8.23
CA SER A 786 -5.57 -32.10 -9.51
C SER A 786 -6.59 -30.97 -9.37
N GLU A 787 -6.69 -30.11 -10.38
CA GLU A 787 -7.66 -29.00 -10.43
C GLU A 787 -8.92 -29.33 -11.26
N GLY A 788 -9.02 -30.55 -11.79
CA GLY A 788 -10.19 -31.06 -12.51
C GLY A 788 -10.32 -30.52 -13.94
N ILE A 789 -9.20 -30.14 -14.57
CA ILE A 789 -9.22 -29.54 -15.91
C ILE A 789 -9.58 -30.62 -16.95
N SER A 790 -10.69 -30.41 -17.66
CA SER A 790 -11.23 -31.42 -18.58
C SER A 790 -10.30 -31.72 -19.76
N ALA A 791 -10.28 -32.99 -20.21
CA ALA A 791 -9.48 -33.46 -21.33
C ALA A 791 -9.63 -32.59 -22.61
N LYS A 792 -10.84 -32.10 -22.89
CA LYS A 792 -11.13 -31.18 -24.02
C LYS A 792 -10.41 -29.83 -23.90
N ASN A 793 -10.13 -29.36 -22.69
CA ASN A 793 -9.29 -28.18 -22.47
C ASN A 793 -7.80 -28.54 -22.50
N LEU A 794 -7.39 -29.67 -21.91
CA LEU A 794 -5.99 -30.12 -21.95
C LEU A 794 -5.50 -30.36 -23.38
N ASN A 795 -6.32 -30.93 -24.28
CA ASN A 795 -5.97 -31.12 -25.69
C ASN A 795 -5.57 -29.83 -26.43
N LYS A 796 -6.04 -28.65 -25.98
CA LYS A 796 -5.64 -27.35 -26.57
C LYS A 796 -4.16 -27.03 -26.36
N LEU A 797 -3.54 -27.59 -25.31
CA LEU A 797 -2.11 -27.45 -25.03
C LEU A 797 -1.25 -28.41 -25.86
N LEU A 798 -1.88 -29.49 -26.35
CA LEU A 798 -1.23 -30.65 -26.94
C LEU A 798 -1.23 -30.62 -28.48
N VAL A 799 -1.86 -29.60 -29.09
CA VAL A 799 -1.84 -29.39 -30.54
C VAL A 799 -0.40 -29.19 -31.05
N GLY A 800 -0.01 -29.96 -32.06
CA GLY A 800 1.32 -29.98 -32.66
C GLY A 800 2.41 -30.58 -31.76
N LYS A 801 2.06 -31.27 -30.66
CA LYS A 801 3.01 -31.81 -29.67
C LYS A 801 3.33 -33.30 -29.89
N GLY A 802 3.49 -33.69 -31.16
CA GLY A 802 3.89 -35.04 -31.56
C GLY A 802 3.02 -36.12 -30.93
N ILE A 803 3.63 -37.14 -30.33
CA ILE A 803 2.92 -38.26 -29.70
C ILE A 803 2.04 -37.87 -28.50
N LEU A 804 2.22 -36.67 -27.93
CA LEU A 804 1.36 -36.16 -26.86
C LEU A 804 0.07 -35.52 -27.38
N GLU A 805 -0.07 -35.31 -28.69
CA GLU A 805 -1.28 -34.73 -29.29
C GLU A 805 -2.51 -35.62 -29.02
N ASN A 806 -3.63 -34.96 -28.71
CA ASN A 806 -4.90 -35.56 -28.27
C ASN A 806 -4.85 -36.42 -26.97
N GLN A 807 -3.70 -36.57 -26.30
CA GLN A 807 -3.56 -37.37 -25.07
C GLN A 807 -4.11 -36.73 -23.79
N GLY A 808 -4.86 -35.64 -23.87
CA GLY A 808 -5.43 -34.93 -22.71
C GLY A 808 -6.38 -35.78 -21.86
N ALA A 809 -6.93 -36.88 -22.41
CA ALA A 809 -7.65 -37.88 -21.64
C ALA A 809 -6.72 -38.67 -20.68
N ALA A 810 -5.54 -39.07 -21.15
CA ALA A 810 -4.53 -39.75 -20.34
C ALA A 810 -3.97 -38.82 -19.26
N PHE A 811 -3.68 -37.55 -19.59
CA PHE A 811 -3.26 -36.55 -18.60
C PHE A 811 -4.33 -36.28 -17.53
N ALA A 812 -5.60 -36.15 -17.91
CA ALA A 812 -6.70 -35.97 -16.94
C ALA A 812 -6.90 -37.22 -16.05
N ALA A 813 -6.74 -38.42 -16.60
CA ALA A 813 -6.81 -39.67 -15.83
C ALA A 813 -5.64 -39.77 -14.83
N ALA A 814 -4.40 -39.54 -15.28
CA ALA A 814 -3.20 -39.54 -14.47
C ALA A 814 -3.28 -38.52 -13.31
N ALA A 815 -3.65 -37.28 -13.62
CA ALA A 815 -3.85 -36.20 -12.67
C ALA A 815 -4.88 -36.57 -11.59
N LYS A 816 -6.04 -37.12 -11.99
CA LYS A 816 -7.11 -37.54 -11.07
C LYS A 816 -6.67 -38.73 -10.20
N GLN A 817 -6.03 -39.74 -10.79
CA GLN A 817 -5.63 -40.98 -10.12
C GLN A 817 -4.55 -40.73 -9.06
N PHE A 818 -3.47 -40.06 -9.44
CA PHE A 818 -2.32 -39.81 -8.56
C PHE A 818 -2.41 -38.45 -7.82
N LYS A 819 -3.54 -37.73 -7.96
CA LYS A 819 -3.78 -36.40 -7.38
C LYS A 819 -2.62 -35.45 -7.72
N ILE A 820 -2.33 -35.28 -9.00
CA ILE A 820 -1.27 -34.39 -9.50
C ILE A 820 -1.89 -33.28 -10.34
N ASN A 821 -1.30 -32.10 -10.34
CA ASN A 821 -1.73 -30.99 -11.18
C ASN A 821 -1.57 -31.31 -12.69
N GLU A 822 -2.65 -31.13 -13.45
CA GLU A 822 -2.75 -31.46 -14.88
C GLU A 822 -1.76 -30.67 -15.74
N ILE A 823 -1.61 -29.38 -15.43
CA ILE A 823 -0.79 -28.45 -16.21
C ILE A 823 0.69 -28.70 -15.97
N TYR A 824 1.06 -29.06 -14.73
CA TYR A 824 2.40 -29.52 -14.40
C TYR A 824 2.76 -30.83 -15.11
N LEU A 825 1.90 -31.85 -15.12
CA LEU A 825 2.18 -33.10 -15.85
C LEU A 825 2.41 -32.83 -17.34
N ILE A 826 1.61 -31.96 -17.95
CA ILE A 826 1.80 -31.56 -19.36
C ILE A 826 3.10 -30.75 -19.53
N ALA A 827 3.40 -29.79 -18.65
CA ALA A 827 4.66 -29.02 -18.71
C ALA A 827 5.90 -29.93 -18.62
N HIS A 828 5.89 -30.85 -17.65
CA HIS A 828 6.96 -31.82 -17.40
C HIS A 828 7.13 -32.74 -18.62
N ALA A 829 6.06 -33.38 -19.10
CA ALA A 829 6.12 -34.21 -20.30
C ALA A 829 6.58 -33.43 -21.54
N LEU A 830 6.14 -32.17 -21.73
CA LEU A 830 6.56 -31.34 -22.86
C LEU A 830 8.06 -30.99 -22.86
N VAL A 831 8.71 -30.94 -21.69
CA VAL A 831 10.16 -30.76 -21.56
C VAL A 831 10.89 -32.06 -21.88
N GLU A 832 10.60 -33.14 -21.14
CA GLU A 832 11.34 -34.42 -21.25
C GLU A 832 11.17 -35.11 -22.62
N THR A 833 10.06 -34.86 -23.31
CA THR A 833 9.80 -35.42 -24.66
C THR A 833 10.20 -34.50 -25.80
N GLY A 834 10.78 -33.32 -25.55
CA GLY A 834 11.06 -32.34 -26.60
C GLY A 834 9.80 -31.96 -27.41
N HIS A 835 8.70 -31.66 -26.69
CA HIS A 835 7.36 -31.46 -27.25
C HIS A 835 6.79 -32.69 -28.00
N GLY A 836 6.97 -33.89 -27.44
CA GLY A 836 6.46 -35.17 -27.96
C GLY A 836 7.20 -35.72 -29.17
N LYS A 837 8.45 -35.30 -29.38
CA LYS A 837 9.27 -35.60 -30.57
C LYS A 837 10.57 -36.34 -30.26
N SER A 838 10.90 -36.58 -28.99
CA SER A 838 12.10 -37.35 -28.63
C SER A 838 11.95 -38.82 -29.02
N ARG A 839 13.08 -39.47 -29.33
CA ARG A 839 13.12 -40.87 -29.76
C ARG A 839 12.58 -41.82 -28.69
N LEU A 840 12.93 -41.55 -27.42
CA LEU A 840 12.41 -42.22 -26.23
C LEU A 840 10.88 -42.07 -26.08
N SER A 841 10.30 -40.91 -26.41
CA SER A 841 8.85 -40.70 -26.33
C SER A 841 8.08 -41.29 -27.51
N ASN A 842 8.71 -41.42 -28.68
CA ASN A 842 8.13 -42.03 -29.88
C ASN A 842 8.16 -43.57 -29.86
N GLY A 843 8.83 -44.14 -28.86
CA GLY A 843 8.78 -45.55 -28.51
C GLY A 843 9.73 -46.44 -29.32
N LEU A 844 10.38 -47.34 -28.60
CA LEU A 844 11.40 -48.25 -29.12
C LEU A 844 11.05 -49.69 -28.76
N GLY A 845 11.54 -50.62 -29.58
CA GLY A 845 11.63 -52.03 -29.20
C GLY A 845 12.87 -52.28 -28.34
N ILE A 846 12.86 -53.41 -27.63
CA ILE A 846 13.99 -53.89 -26.82
C ILE A 846 13.98 -55.42 -26.81
N SER A 847 15.16 -56.02 -26.75
CA SER A 847 15.33 -57.48 -26.63
C SER A 847 14.71 -58.05 -25.35
N ASP A 848 14.45 -59.36 -25.32
CA ASP A 848 13.74 -60.00 -24.21
C ASP A 848 14.51 -59.94 -22.88
N ASP A 849 15.84 -60.09 -22.95
CA ASP A 849 16.82 -59.90 -21.88
C ASP A 849 17.04 -58.44 -21.45
N ASN A 850 16.49 -57.47 -22.20
CA ASN A 850 16.68 -56.02 -22.05
C ASN A 850 18.09 -55.49 -22.34
N THR A 851 18.97 -56.23 -23.01
CA THR A 851 20.35 -55.78 -23.28
C THR A 851 20.49 -54.85 -24.50
N ARG A 852 19.53 -54.85 -25.43
CA ARG A 852 19.66 -54.12 -26.71
C ARG A 852 18.35 -53.54 -27.24
N ILE A 853 18.42 -52.30 -27.77
CA ILE A 853 17.31 -51.65 -28.49
C ILE A 853 17.03 -52.35 -29.84
N ILE A 854 15.78 -52.32 -30.27
CA ILE A 854 15.30 -52.84 -31.56
C ILE A 854 14.47 -51.75 -32.26
N GLU A 855 15.07 -51.09 -33.26
CA GLU A 855 14.50 -49.93 -33.98
C GLU A 855 13.09 -50.20 -34.56
N ASN A 856 12.98 -51.31 -35.29
CA ASN A 856 11.82 -51.66 -36.12
C ASN A 856 10.95 -52.77 -35.49
N ALA A 857 10.91 -52.86 -34.16
CA ALA A 857 10.06 -53.84 -33.48
C ALA A 857 8.56 -53.51 -33.66
N ALA A 858 7.76 -54.55 -33.93
CA ALA A 858 6.30 -54.44 -33.99
C ALA A 858 5.69 -54.09 -32.61
N LYS A 859 6.31 -54.56 -31.51
CA LYS A 859 5.97 -54.15 -30.15
C LYS A 859 6.94 -53.09 -29.65
N LYS A 860 6.41 -51.94 -29.25
CA LYS A 860 7.17 -50.79 -28.74
C LYS A 860 6.74 -50.46 -27.32
N TYR A 861 7.66 -49.87 -26.57
CA TYR A 861 7.40 -49.31 -25.24
C TYR A 861 7.74 -47.82 -25.25
N TYR A 862 7.00 -47.02 -24.50
CA TYR A 862 7.03 -45.56 -24.55
C TYR A 862 7.37 -44.98 -23.17
N ASN A 863 8.13 -43.88 -23.12
CA ASN A 863 8.46 -43.20 -21.87
C ASN A 863 8.35 -41.68 -22.07
N THR A 864 7.46 -41.03 -21.32
CA THR A 864 7.06 -39.62 -21.52
C THR A 864 7.59 -38.65 -20.46
N TYR A 865 8.43 -39.11 -19.53
CA TYR A 865 8.97 -38.29 -18.43
C TYR A 865 10.44 -38.65 -18.10
N GLY A 866 11.20 -39.21 -19.06
CA GLY A 866 12.61 -39.56 -18.88
C GLY A 866 12.90 -40.62 -17.79
N THR A 867 11.89 -41.34 -17.30
CA THR A 867 11.98 -42.14 -16.08
C THR A 867 13.06 -43.21 -16.17
N LYS A 868 14.05 -43.16 -15.26
CA LYS A 868 15.23 -44.06 -15.18
C LYS A 868 16.07 -44.14 -16.47
N ALA A 869 16.06 -43.08 -17.28
CA ALA A 869 16.97 -42.90 -18.40
C ALA A 869 18.28 -42.22 -17.93
N THR A 870 19.30 -42.99 -17.58
CA THR A 870 20.59 -42.48 -17.06
C THR A 870 21.61 -42.22 -18.17
N ASP A 871 22.47 -41.21 -18.04
CA ASP A 871 23.33 -40.68 -19.11
C ASP A 871 24.20 -41.70 -19.85
N ASN A 872 24.69 -42.73 -19.17
CA ASN A 872 25.49 -43.80 -19.79
C ASN A 872 24.66 -44.79 -20.62
N ASN A 873 23.33 -44.81 -20.49
CA ASN A 873 22.45 -45.73 -21.22
C ASN A 873 20.98 -45.24 -21.35
N VAL A 874 20.79 -43.98 -21.75
CA VAL A 874 19.53 -43.22 -21.70
C VAL A 874 18.35 -43.99 -22.32
N GLU A 875 18.50 -44.48 -23.56
CA GLU A 875 17.42 -45.16 -24.27
C GLU A 875 17.13 -46.55 -23.71
N LEU A 876 18.14 -47.37 -23.41
CA LEU A 876 17.93 -48.73 -22.93
C LEU A 876 17.33 -48.74 -21.52
N GLY A 877 17.84 -47.91 -20.60
CA GLY A 877 17.31 -47.82 -19.23
C GLY A 877 15.85 -47.35 -19.20
N GLY A 878 15.54 -46.28 -19.94
CA GLY A 878 14.19 -45.73 -20.03
C GLY A 878 13.18 -46.68 -20.70
N ILE A 879 13.61 -47.50 -21.66
CA ILE A 879 12.76 -48.46 -22.38
C ILE A 879 12.64 -49.79 -21.63
N ALA A 880 13.69 -50.29 -20.98
CA ALA A 880 13.62 -51.46 -20.10
C ALA A 880 12.67 -51.19 -18.92
N TYR A 881 12.71 -49.99 -18.34
CA TYR A 881 11.75 -49.56 -17.33
C TYR A 881 10.32 -49.47 -17.89
N ALA A 882 10.13 -48.89 -19.08
CA ALA A 882 8.82 -48.86 -19.75
C ALA A 882 8.26 -50.27 -20.03
N LYS A 883 9.11 -51.21 -20.44
CA LYS A 883 8.76 -52.64 -20.64
C LYS A 883 8.35 -53.30 -19.33
N LYS A 884 9.14 -53.12 -18.25
CA LYS A 884 8.85 -53.66 -16.91
C LYS A 884 7.49 -53.20 -16.37
N ASN A 885 7.10 -51.96 -16.64
CA ASN A 885 5.84 -51.37 -16.18
C ASN A 885 4.69 -51.47 -17.21
N GLY A 886 4.86 -52.21 -18.31
CA GLY A 886 3.81 -52.46 -19.29
C GLY A 886 3.38 -51.23 -20.11
N TRP A 887 4.25 -50.23 -20.27
CA TRP A 887 3.99 -48.98 -21.01
C TRP A 887 4.07 -49.19 -22.53
N ASP A 888 3.28 -50.14 -23.04
CA ASP A 888 3.17 -50.52 -24.47
C ASP A 888 2.39 -49.52 -25.34
N SER A 889 1.99 -48.38 -24.77
CA SER A 889 1.18 -47.35 -25.40
C SER A 889 1.38 -46.01 -24.71
N VAL A 890 1.28 -44.90 -25.47
CA VAL A 890 1.53 -43.54 -24.96
C VAL A 890 0.64 -43.18 -23.76
N SER A 891 -0.63 -43.58 -23.77
CA SER A 891 -1.55 -43.35 -22.65
C SER A 891 -1.07 -44.05 -21.35
N LYS A 892 -0.60 -45.30 -21.44
CA LYS A 892 -0.04 -46.01 -20.28
C LYS A 892 1.26 -45.36 -19.78
N ALA A 893 2.12 -44.87 -20.68
CA ALA A 893 3.33 -44.14 -20.32
C ALA A 893 3.01 -42.81 -19.60
N ILE A 894 2.01 -42.06 -20.08
CA ILE A 894 1.55 -40.81 -19.46
C ILE A 894 0.99 -41.07 -18.05
N ILE A 895 0.26 -42.16 -17.85
CA ILE A 895 -0.36 -42.52 -16.57
C ILE A 895 0.69 -43.09 -15.59
N GLY A 896 1.44 -44.13 -15.98
CA GLY A 896 2.45 -44.75 -15.11
C GLY A 896 3.67 -43.86 -14.82
N GLY A 897 4.05 -43.00 -15.75
CA GLY A 897 5.12 -42.03 -15.49
C GLY A 897 4.71 -40.92 -14.50
N ALA A 898 3.41 -40.60 -14.42
CA ALA A 898 2.88 -39.69 -13.40
C ALA A 898 2.95 -40.32 -11.99
N GLU A 899 2.75 -41.64 -11.87
CA GLU A 899 2.97 -42.39 -10.63
C GLU A 899 4.41 -42.29 -10.12
N TYR A 900 5.39 -42.38 -11.03
CA TYR A 900 6.80 -42.16 -10.66
C TYR A 900 7.04 -40.74 -10.12
N VAL A 901 6.54 -39.70 -10.79
CA VAL A 901 6.67 -38.31 -10.35
C VAL A 901 5.97 -38.07 -8.99
N ARG A 902 4.84 -38.76 -8.76
CA ARG A 902 4.12 -38.75 -7.47
C ARG A 902 4.97 -39.31 -6.35
N ASN A 903 5.41 -40.56 -6.51
CA ASN A 903 6.09 -41.34 -5.49
C ASN A 903 7.50 -40.80 -5.19
N ALA A 904 8.18 -40.26 -6.21
CA ALA A 904 9.53 -39.72 -6.04
C ALA A 904 9.57 -38.40 -5.24
N TYR A 905 8.63 -37.47 -5.44
CA TYR A 905 8.74 -36.11 -4.86
C TYR A 905 7.52 -35.66 -4.06
N ILE A 906 6.32 -35.81 -4.61
CA ILE A 906 5.10 -35.21 -4.04
C ILE A 906 4.72 -35.86 -2.70
N ASP A 907 4.88 -37.18 -2.58
CA ASP A 907 4.64 -37.90 -1.32
C ASP A 907 5.82 -37.83 -0.33
N ASN A 908 7.02 -37.47 -0.80
CA ASN A 908 8.15 -37.05 0.03
C ASN A 908 8.04 -35.56 0.48
N GLY A 909 6.83 -35.01 0.51
CA GLY A 909 6.52 -33.66 0.96
C GLY A 909 6.90 -32.53 -0.01
N GLN A 910 7.65 -32.80 -1.09
CA GLN A 910 8.09 -31.80 -2.07
C GLN A 910 7.01 -31.54 -3.12
N ARG A 911 5.96 -30.83 -2.67
CA ARG A 911 4.71 -30.62 -3.42
C ARG A 911 4.73 -29.45 -4.39
N THR A 912 5.80 -28.64 -4.42
CA THR A 912 5.93 -27.49 -5.34
C THR A 912 7.28 -27.46 -6.04
N LEU A 913 7.40 -26.77 -7.18
CA LEU A 913 8.69 -26.67 -7.89
C LEU A 913 9.80 -26.07 -7.01
N HIS A 914 9.46 -25.12 -6.13
CA HIS A 914 10.40 -24.56 -5.16
C HIS A 914 10.84 -25.61 -4.14
N GLN A 915 9.92 -26.43 -3.62
CA GLN A 915 10.29 -27.53 -2.71
C GLN A 915 11.10 -28.63 -3.43
N MET A 916 10.74 -29.00 -4.67
CA MET A 916 11.48 -29.97 -5.47
C MET A 916 12.90 -29.50 -5.79
N ARG A 917 13.10 -28.19 -6.01
CA ARG A 917 14.43 -27.62 -6.27
C ARG A 917 15.26 -27.45 -5.01
N TRP A 918 14.69 -26.89 -3.94
CA TRP A 918 15.47 -26.39 -2.79
C TRP A 918 15.33 -27.21 -1.51
N ASN A 919 14.24 -27.99 -1.40
CA ASN A 919 13.83 -28.75 -0.23
C ASN A 919 13.90 -27.91 1.07
N PRO A 920 13.10 -26.85 1.23
CA PRO A 920 13.24 -25.90 2.35
C PRO A 920 13.13 -26.57 3.73
N GLU A 921 12.34 -27.64 3.85
CA GLU A 921 12.19 -28.45 5.06
C GLU A 921 13.50 -29.19 5.43
N ASN A 922 14.19 -29.74 4.43
CA ASN A 922 15.45 -30.48 4.59
C ASN A 922 16.51 -29.92 3.63
N THR A 923 16.88 -28.65 3.85
CA THR A 923 17.68 -27.88 2.89
C THR A 923 19.00 -28.56 2.55
N ALA A 924 19.39 -28.47 1.27
CA ALA A 924 20.55 -29.14 0.64
C ALA A 924 20.42 -30.66 0.45
N THR A 925 19.24 -31.27 0.70
CA THR A 925 18.98 -32.69 0.44
C THR A 925 17.93 -32.91 -0.66
N HIS A 926 17.98 -34.08 -1.32
CA HIS A 926 16.93 -34.60 -2.23
C HIS A 926 16.35 -33.58 -3.24
N GLN A 927 17.21 -33.08 -4.13
CA GLN A 927 16.86 -32.02 -5.09
C GLN A 927 16.64 -32.57 -6.50
N TYR A 928 15.64 -32.05 -7.21
CA TYR A 928 15.32 -32.45 -8.59
C TYR A 928 16.38 -32.03 -9.62
N ALA A 929 17.03 -30.86 -9.43
CA ALA A 929 17.91 -30.28 -10.44
C ALA A 929 19.05 -29.44 -9.83
N THR A 930 20.16 -29.34 -10.57
CA THR A 930 21.33 -28.51 -10.21
C THR A 930 21.20 -27.05 -10.64
N ASP A 931 20.52 -26.74 -11.77
CA ASP A 931 20.28 -25.34 -12.20
C ASP A 931 19.48 -24.57 -11.14
N VAL A 932 20.05 -23.49 -10.60
CA VAL A 932 19.37 -22.64 -9.60
C VAL A 932 18.10 -22.00 -10.17
N ARG A 933 18.00 -21.83 -11.51
CA ARG A 933 16.85 -21.21 -12.18
C ARG A 933 15.74 -22.22 -12.53
N TRP A 934 15.94 -23.53 -12.30
CA TRP A 934 15.02 -24.59 -12.74
C TRP A 934 13.56 -24.38 -12.30
N ALA A 935 13.34 -24.00 -11.03
CA ALA A 935 11.99 -23.79 -10.50
C ALA A 935 11.30 -22.58 -11.14
N ALA A 936 12.02 -21.46 -11.28
CA ALA A 936 11.54 -20.24 -11.92
C ALA A 936 11.29 -20.43 -13.43
N ASN A 937 12.12 -21.22 -14.11
CA ASN A 937 11.96 -21.55 -15.52
C ASN A 937 10.72 -22.42 -15.77
N ASN A 938 10.52 -23.48 -14.98
CA ASN A 938 9.33 -24.34 -15.09
C ASN A 938 8.04 -23.61 -14.68
N ALA A 939 8.09 -22.72 -13.68
CA ALA A 939 6.96 -21.87 -13.30
C ALA A 939 6.44 -21.02 -14.48
N LYS A 940 7.35 -20.45 -15.29
CA LYS A 940 6.99 -19.69 -16.49
C LYS A 940 6.33 -20.55 -17.58
N ILE A 941 6.74 -21.81 -17.73
CA ILE A 941 6.08 -22.75 -18.65
C ILE A 941 4.64 -23.01 -18.18
N ILE A 942 4.46 -23.37 -16.91
CA ILE A 942 3.15 -23.62 -16.30
C ILE A 942 2.24 -22.39 -16.42
N ALA A 943 2.75 -21.20 -16.09
CA ALA A 943 2.00 -19.93 -16.18
C ALA A 943 1.46 -19.66 -17.60
N ARG A 944 2.26 -19.95 -18.65
CA ARG A 944 1.86 -19.78 -20.05
C ARG A 944 0.78 -20.78 -20.46
N LEU A 945 0.88 -22.04 -20.00
CA LEU A 945 -0.14 -23.06 -20.26
C LEU A 945 -1.48 -22.66 -19.63
N TYR A 946 -1.50 -22.28 -18.35
CA TYR A 946 -2.71 -21.73 -17.68
C TYR A 946 -3.30 -20.53 -18.43
N LYS A 947 -2.45 -19.54 -18.76
CA LYS A 947 -2.83 -18.33 -19.51
C LYS A 947 -3.46 -18.67 -20.87
N SER A 948 -2.94 -19.67 -21.58
CA SER A 948 -3.46 -20.09 -22.89
C SER A 948 -4.86 -20.72 -22.82
N LEU A 949 -5.21 -21.39 -21.71
CA LEU A 949 -6.57 -21.86 -21.45
C LEU A 949 -7.51 -20.73 -20.98
N GLY A 950 -6.96 -19.57 -20.59
CA GLY A 950 -7.69 -18.52 -19.88
C GLY A 950 -8.06 -18.92 -18.46
N LEU A 951 -7.24 -19.76 -17.82
CA LEU A 951 -7.35 -20.22 -16.44
C LEU A 951 -6.22 -19.60 -15.59
N ASP A 952 -6.22 -19.90 -14.30
CA ASP A 952 -5.17 -19.52 -13.35
C ASP A 952 -5.08 -20.60 -12.26
N GLY A 953 -3.88 -20.91 -11.77
CA GLY A 953 -3.68 -21.91 -10.72
C GLY A 953 -4.40 -21.53 -9.42
N LEU A 954 -4.94 -22.52 -8.73
CA LEU A 954 -5.86 -22.35 -7.61
C LEU A 954 -5.19 -22.56 -6.26
N ASN A 955 -4.27 -23.53 -6.14
CA ASN A 955 -3.68 -23.92 -4.86
C ASN A 955 -2.17 -23.71 -4.85
N TYR A 956 -1.65 -23.03 -3.82
CA TYR A 956 -0.23 -22.73 -3.66
C TYR A 956 0.28 -23.07 -2.25
N ILE A 957 1.50 -23.58 -2.15
CA ILE A 957 2.23 -23.83 -0.90
C ILE A 957 3.58 -23.10 -0.97
N VAL A 958 3.77 -22.11 -0.09
CA VAL A 958 5.03 -21.36 0.01
C VAL A 958 5.68 -21.61 1.37
N HIS A 959 7.00 -21.84 1.37
CA HIS A 959 7.81 -21.81 2.59
C HIS A 959 8.39 -20.41 2.76
N GLU A 960 8.16 -19.82 3.91
CA GLU A 960 8.77 -18.57 4.34
C GLU A 960 9.94 -18.90 5.26
N TYR A 961 11.16 -18.56 4.84
CA TYR A 961 12.35 -18.67 5.69
C TYR A 961 12.24 -17.70 6.87
N ILE A 962 12.73 -18.14 8.04
CA ILE A 962 12.59 -17.41 9.33
C ILE A 962 13.59 -16.25 9.49
#